data_AF-A0A1D6MZH7-F1
#
_entry.id   AF-A0A1D6MZH7-F1
#
_cell.length_a   1.000
_cell.length_b   1.000
_cell.length_c   1.000
_cell.angle_alpha   90.00
_cell.angle_beta   90.00
_cell.angle_gamma   90.00
#
_symmetry.space_group_name_H-M   'P 1'
#
loop_
_entity.id
_entity.type
_entity.pdbx_description
1 polymer ?
#
loop_
_entity_poly.entity_id
_entity_poly.type
_entity_poly.pdbx_seq_one_letter_code
_entity_poly.pdbx_strand_id
1 'polypeptide(L)'
;MAATVASEHSIDRKLSALVEQARPSAAAMLAAAEAVDAVAELIKRVPQQQATPEAARGFLRDLGLETEKLSFTFRPPEVVRLAGSHAAGAVARPEVAADLLVRLPKECFHEKDFLNHRYHAKRCLYLCVVEKNLRCSKLIRKVSWSTLQDEARKPVLHVYPATEIVDLPGFHVRIIPTADSLFNVSKLNVSTRNNVRAYTKDGVNLPTPKYNCSILEDMFLEENANFISSTFANWKALQEALVLVKVWARQRTSIYTHDCLNGYLISAILVFLTVDSGGSMITRSMTTRQIFRVLMNFLATSKAWAKGLVIQSMKKRTVTKEDIATCLKTFDVAVFDISGHINLAFRMTRSAFLELQDEAVCALSCLDKCRDGGLEELFMTKVDFCAKFDTCLRINLKGNSKVTGLSYCVDDESWRILEKDVQSLLQQGLTDRTKMIRALWRSTPSEWKIVEGFSEFGSSPLLVGMMVSSLEKSFRLVDIGPNPENRVEAVKFRKFWGEKAELRRFKDGNIAESTVWECQSWEKHTIIKRIADYVLMKHLSLQKDDLIHVVDQLDFCLLVDGQDPVSSSGALLEAFDTIAKQLRLLDDIPLKISTVQPLDSAFRHTSVFPPEPHPLAYGRNSQRLPKFATTCIRSLEVMIQLEGSGNWPLDPVAMEKTKTAFLLKIGESLEDRGMFVSASENEVNVLTSGYSFLLKIFHERGLVMQKPVGDDKTQSVLSEDKMLFQRSQHSSMINGLHGRYQVYGPVVRLAKRWISAHLFSSFISEEAVELVVAHIFLKPFPFHAPSSRVAGFLRFLRLLSSFDWIFSPMVIDINNDFNLMDEKEINDNFMLSRKSYERNPHDIEPAMFLATSYDKTSEAWTKQSPSKSVLKRVAAYAKSSAELLTNLMLHGPSGEYTWECLFRTPMSNYDAVILLHQEKLCCPHHVLFPAENPDGKLVVWGKPSKDFCPYMPLNKGAVKGLHDAREKLLVNFDPTTYFLRDLKCAFSKTFKLWYGSVGGDAVGLTWENPKKRGREEADEAAPEPTSILKEVGDVGKGLVRGVYLVKAPKFQ
;
A
#
# COMPACT_ATOMS: atom_id res chain seq x y z
N MET A 1 2.91 33.81 17.78
CA MET A 1 3.49 34.60 16.68
C MET A 1 4.95 34.25 16.42
N ALA A 2 5.89 34.50 17.36
CA ALA A 2 7.31 34.18 17.12
C ALA A 2 7.58 32.69 16.82
N ALA A 3 6.94 31.76 17.56
CA ALA A 3 7.05 30.31 17.29
C ALA A 3 6.46 29.91 15.92
N THR A 4 5.36 30.54 15.52
CA THR A 4 4.70 30.32 14.22
C THR A 4 5.61 30.77 13.07
N VAL A 5 6.18 31.97 13.17
CA VAL A 5 7.13 32.51 12.18
C VAL A 5 8.42 31.68 12.10
N ALA A 6 8.96 31.22 13.24
CA ALA A 6 10.13 30.34 13.27
C ALA A 6 9.85 28.98 12.59
N SER A 7 8.65 28.41 12.81
CA SER A 7 8.23 27.16 12.17
C SER A 7 8.07 27.30 10.65
N GLU A 8 7.50 28.42 10.17
CA GLU A 8 7.36 28.70 8.74
C GLU A 8 8.72 28.86 8.06
N HIS A 9 9.64 29.61 8.68
CA HIS A 9 11.02 29.75 8.19
C HIS A 9 11.78 28.42 8.15
N SER A 10 11.51 27.50 9.08
CA SER A 10 12.09 26.16 9.07
C SER A 10 11.60 25.34 7.86
N ILE A 11 10.29 25.40 7.56
CA ILE A 11 9.68 24.68 6.44
C ILE A 11 10.22 25.20 5.10
N ASP A 12 10.29 26.51 4.91
CA ASP A 12 10.79 27.10 3.66
C ASP A 12 12.27 26.75 3.39
N ARG A 13 13.08 26.64 4.46
CA ARG A 13 14.47 26.15 4.35
C ARG A 13 14.52 24.68 3.93
N LYS A 14 13.72 23.81 4.56
CA LYS A 14 13.63 22.39 4.19
C LYS A 14 13.17 22.22 2.74
N LEU A 15 12.19 23.02 2.31
CA LEU A 15 11.68 23.03 0.94
C LEU A 15 12.74 23.50 -0.06
N SER A 16 13.52 24.53 0.29
CA SER A 16 14.62 25.00 -0.55
C SER A 16 15.69 23.92 -0.72
N ALA A 17 16.07 23.22 0.35
CA ALA A 17 17.01 22.11 0.29
C ALA A 17 16.47 20.93 -0.55
N LEU A 18 15.17 20.63 -0.46
CA LEU A 18 14.52 19.64 -1.30
C LEU A 18 14.58 20.02 -2.78
N VAL A 19 14.30 21.28 -3.12
CA VAL A 19 14.38 21.78 -4.51
C VAL A 19 15.81 21.68 -5.04
N GLU A 20 16.81 21.99 -4.21
CA GLU A 20 18.22 21.86 -4.56
C GLU A 20 18.59 20.40 -4.85
N GLN A 21 18.18 19.46 -3.99
CA GLN A 21 18.41 18.02 -4.19
C GLN A 21 17.66 17.45 -5.41
N ALA A 22 16.46 17.97 -5.68
CA ALA A 22 15.64 17.56 -6.80
C ALA A 22 16.17 18.09 -8.15
N ARG A 23 17.03 19.11 -8.14
CA ARG A 23 17.61 19.68 -9.36
C ARG A 23 18.97 19.07 -9.67
N PRO A 24 19.31 18.87 -10.96
CA PRO A 24 20.69 18.57 -11.34
C PRO A 24 21.63 19.73 -10.99
N SER A 25 22.92 19.43 -10.80
CA SER A 25 23.95 20.43 -10.59
C SER A 25 24.11 21.34 -11.83
N ALA A 26 24.59 22.57 -11.64
CA ALA A 26 24.83 23.48 -12.75
C ALA A 26 25.82 22.91 -13.78
N ALA A 27 26.85 22.19 -13.31
CA ALA A 27 27.81 21.50 -14.18
C ALA A 27 27.15 20.39 -15.01
N ALA A 28 26.30 19.56 -14.41
CA ALA A 28 25.57 18.52 -15.12
C ALA A 28 24.58 19.10 -16.14
N MET A 29 23.93 20.22 -15.81
CA MET A 29 23.06 20.95 -16.74
C MET A 29 23.83 21.54 -17.94
N LEU A 30 25.04 22.04 -17.71
CA LEU A 30 25.90 22.56 -18.78
C LEU A 30 26.35 21.43 -19.72
N ALA A 31 26.82 20.31 -19.17
CA ALA A 31 27.17 19.13 -19.97
C ALA A 31 25.96 18.56 -20.74
N ALA A 32 24.76 18.59 -20.14
CA ALA A 32 23.53 18.19 -20.81
C ALA A 32 23.19 19.13 -21.99
N ALA A 33 23.37 20.44 -21.82
CA ALA A 33 23.19 21.41 -22.89
C ALA A 33 24.18 21.18 -24.06
N GLU A 34 25.47 20.94 -23.76
CA GLU A 34 26.48 20.62 -24.78
C GLU A 34 26.13 19.34 -25.56
N ALA A 35 25.67 18.30 -24.85
CA ALA A 35 25.23 17.06 -25.49
C ALA A 35 23.99 17.28 -26.39
N VAL A 36 23.06 18.13 -25.96
CA VAL A 36 21.89 18.53 -26.76
C VAL A 36 22.31 19.29 -28.01
N ASP A 37 23.24 20.24 -27.88
CA ASP A 37 23.76 21.02 -29.01
C ASP A 37 24.48 20.12 -30.02
N ALA A 38 25.28 19.16 -29.54
CA ALA A 38 25.92 18.17 -30.40
C ALA A 38 24.90 17.31 -31.17
N VAL A 39 23.84 16.84 -30.51
CA VAL A 39 22.74 16.11 -31.16
C VAL A 39 22.02 17.01 -32.16
N ALA A 40 21.73 18.26 -31.81
CA ALA A 40 21.07 19.22 -32.69
C ALA A 40 21.90 19.48 -33.96
N GLU A 41 23.22 19.67 -33.84
CA GLU A 41 24.12 19.85 -34.97
C GLU A 41 24.21 18.61 -35.86
N LEU A 42 24.20 17.40 -35.28
CA LEU A 42 24.14 16.16 -36.06
C LEU A 42 22.86 16.06 -36.89
N ILE A 43 21.70 16.41 -36.31
CA ILE A 43 20.41 16.37 -37.01
C ILE A 43 20.39 17.40 -38.15
N LYS A 44 20.88 18.63 -37.93
CA LYS A 44 20.97 19.67 -38.97
C LYS A 44 21.87 19.28 -40.13
N ARG A 45 22.86 18.40 -39.90
CA ARG A 45 23.83 17.93 -40.90
C ARG A 45 23.42 16.65 -41.62
N VAL A 46 22.26 16.08 -41.31
CA VAL A 46 21.79 14.87 -41.99
C VAL A 46 21.63 15.17 -43.50
N PRO A 47 22.36 14.50 -44.39
CA PRO A 47 22.31 14.82 -45.81
C PRO A 47 20.96 14.45 -46.40
N GLN A 48 20.56 15.21 -47.43
CA GLN A 48 19.39 14.89 -48.24
C GLN A 48 19.50 13.46 -48.79
N GLN A 49 18.45 12.68 -48.59
CA GLN A 49 18.38 11.28 -49.01
C GLN A 49 16.93 10.85 -49.16
N GLN A 50 16.68 9.66 -49.68
CA GLN A 50 15.31 9.18 -49.82
C GLN A 50 14.82 8.57 -48.50
N ALA A 51 13.65 9.01 -48.03
CA ALA A 51 12.89 8.34 -46.98
C ALA A 51 11.98 7.30 -47.64
N THR A 52 12.21 6.02 -47.34
CA THR A 52 11.52 4.91 -48.00
C THR A 52 10.62 4.13 -47.02
N PRO A 53 9.42 3.69 -47.44
CA PRO A 53 8.45 3.01 -46.58
C PRO A 53 8.98 1.76 -45.86
N GLU A 54 9.96 1.06 -46.44
CA GLU A 54 10.51 -0.20 -45.93
C GLU A 54 11.12 -0.04 -44.54
N ALA A 55 11.64 1.16 -44.23
CA ALA A 55 12.24 1.46 -42.93
C ALA A 55 11.24 1.42 -41.75
N ALA A 56 9.94 1.56 -42.03
CA ALA A 56 8.87 1.56 -41.04
C ALA A 56 7.73 0.61 -41.41
N ARG A 57 8.02 -0.46 -42.16
CA ARG A 57 7.00 -1.37 -42.75
C ARG A 57 5.90 -1.81 -41.77
N GLY A 58 6.26 -2.22 -40.54
CA GLY A 58 5.29 -2.67 -39.53
C GLY A 58 4.39 -1.53 -39.05
N PHE A 59 4.97 -0.37 -38.77
CA PHE A 59 4.22 0.83 -38.41
C PHE A 59 3.24 1.27 -39.51
N LEU A 60 3.66 1.22 -40.78
CA LEU A 60 2.81 1.59 -41.92
C LEU A 60 1.68 0.60 -42.14
N ARG A 61 1.95 -0.71 -42.02
CA ARG A 61 0.92 -1.76 -42.03
C ARG A 61 -0.14 -1.52 -40.98
N ASP A 62 0.28 -1.27 -39.75
CA ASP A 62 -0.66 -1.16 -38.63
C ASP A 62 -1.48 0.14 -38.64
N LEU A 63 -1.04 1.14 -39.42
CA LEU A 63 -1.82 2.33 -39.78
C LEU A 63 -2.66 2.18 -41.06
N GLY A 64 -2.61 1.03 -41.74
CA GLY A 64 -3.36 0.76 -42.96
C GLY A 64 -2.83 1.47 -44.22
N LEU A 65 -1.50 1.66 -44.31
CA LEU A 65 -0.84 2.46 -45.34
C LEU A 65 0.14 1.68 -46.23
N GLU A 66 0.10 0.34 -46.25
CA GLU A 66 1.02 -0.50 -47.05
C GLU A 66 1.01 -0.20 -48.54
N THR A 67 -0.15 0.17 -49.10
CA THR A 67 -0.32 0.42 -50.54
C THR A 67 -0.15 1.89 -50.94
N GLU A 68 0.08 2.77 -49.96
CA GLU A 68 0.14 4.21 -50.19
C GLU A 68 1.56 4.65 -50.61
N LYS A 69 1.63 5.58 -51.57
CA LYS A 69 2.90 6.15 -52.03
C LYS A 69 3.41 7.18 -51.01
N LEU A 70 4.13 6.69 -50.00
CA LEU A 70 4.63 7.49 -48.89
C LEU A 70 6.09 7.93 -49.01
N SER A 71 6.81 7.49 -50.05
CA SER A 71 8.21 7.87 -50.23
C SER A 71 8.35 9.38 -50.52
N PHE A 72 9.38 9.99 -49.94
CA PHE A 72 9.70 11.40 -50.17
C PHE A 72 11.20 11.63 -49.99
N THR A 73 11.69 12.75 -50.50
CA THR A 73 13.07 13.17 -50.29
C THR A 73 13.19 13.86 -48.93
N PHE A 74 13.94 13.25 -48.02
CA PHE A 74 14.28 13.83 -46.73
C PHE A 74 15.06 15.13 -46.92
N ARG A 75 14.67 16.17 -46.20
CA ARG A 75 15.42 17.43 -46.09
C ARG A 75 15.82 17.66 -44.63
N PRO A 76 17.00 18.27 -44.37
CA PRO A 76 17.36 18.71 -43.02
C PRO A 76 16.26 19.60 -42.41
N PRO A 77 16.06 19.56 -41.09
CA PRO A 77 15.00 20.33 -40.45
C PRO A 77 15.26 21.83 -40.55
N GLU A 78 14.19 22.61 -40.71
CA GLU A 78 14.26 24.08 -40.76
C GLU A 78 14.67 24.67 -39.40
N VAL A 79 14.19 24.06 -38.32
CA VAL A 79 14.41 24.50 -36.94
C VAL A 79 14.69 23.27 -36.08
N VAL A 80 15.75 23.38 -35.28
CA VAL A 80 16.05 22.44 -34.21
C VAL A 80 16.23 23.26 -32.94
N ARG A 81 15.34 23.07 -31.95
CA ARG A 81 15.25 23.94 -30.77
C ARG A 81 15.07 23.13 -29.50
N LEU A 82 15.81 23.51 -28.46
CA LEU A 82 15.63 23.01 -27.11
C LEU A 82 14.34 23.54 -26.48
N ALA A 83 13.56 22.65 -25.87
CA ALA A 83 12.29 22.97 -25.23
C ALA A 83 12.12 22.27 -23.88
N GLY A 84 10.90 22.32 -23.35
CA GLY A 84 10.50 21.60 -22.14
C GLY A 84 11.19 22.10 -20.88
N SER A 85 11.42 21.18 -19.94
CA SER A 85 11.92 21.51 -18.60
C SER A 85 13.31 22.15 -18.62
N HIS A 86 14.15 21.78 -19.59
CA HIS A 86 15.49 22.33 -19.73
C HIS A 86 15.45 23.79 -20.16
N ALA A 87 14.64 24.14 -21.17
CA ALA A 87 14.43 25.51 -21.59
C ALA A 87 13.75 26.38 -20.52
N ALA A 88 12.86 25.80 -19.71
CA ALA A 88 12.18 26.49 -18.63
C ALA A 88 13.01 26.64 -17.33
N GLY A 89 14.22 26.07 -17.26
CA GLY A 89 15.04 26.07 -16.03
C GLY A 89 14.42 25.30 -14.85
N ALA A 90 13.62 24.28 -15.15
CA ALA A 90 12.80 23.54 -14.18
C ALA A 90 12.91 22.02 -14.34
N VAL A 91 14.13 21.54 -14.60
CA VAL A 91 14.48 20.11 -14.64
C VAL A 91 14.44 19.52 -13.24
N ALA A 92 13.85 18.33 -13.10
CA ALA A 92 13.72 17.62 -11.83
C ALA A 92 14.20 16.16 -11.97
N ARG A 93 14.93 15.65 -10.98
CA ARG A 93 15.31 14.23 -10.81
C ARG A 93 14.08 13.35 -10.50
N PRO A 94 14.15 12.02 -10.69
CA PRO A 94 15.26 11.25 -11.28
C PRO A 94 15.25 11.25 -12.82
N GLU A 95 14.10 11.50 -13.45
CA GLU A 95 13.98 11.50 -14.92
C GLU A 95 14.45 12.85 -15.48
N VAL A 96 15.73 12.87 -15.89
CA VAL A 96 16.39 14.01 -16.52
C VAL A 96 16.59 13.71 -18.01
N ALA A 97 15.83 14.41 -18.84
CA ALA A 97 15.93 14.36 -20.30
C ALA A 97 15.80 15.78 -20.86
N ALA A 98 16.37 15.99 -22.03
CA ALA A 98 16.22 17.23 -22.78
C ALA A 98 15.30 17.01 -23.99
N ASP A 99 14.26 17.82 -24.10
CA ASP A 99 13.34 17.75 -25.24
C ASP A 99 13.88 18.64 -26.37
N LEU A 100 14.15 18.04 -27.54
CA LEU A 100 14.64 18.73 -28.72
C LEU A 100 13.56 18.69 -29.80
N LEU A 101 12.96 19.85 -30.07
CA LEU A 101 11.95 20.02 -31.12
C LEU A 101 12.63 20.06 -32.48
N VAL A 102 12.13 19.26 -33.42
CA VAL A 102 12.65 19.17 -34.79
C VAL A 102 11.52 19.48 -35.76
N ARG A 103 11.59 20.67 -36.37
CA ARG A 103 10.59 21.10 -37.34
C ARG A 103 10.73 20.33 -38.63
N LEU A 104 9.68 19.61 -38.97
CA LEU A 104 9.54 18.88 -40.21
C LEU A 104 9.41 19.87 -41.39
N PRO A 105 10.29 19.82 -42.40
CA PRO A 105 10.22 20.71 -43.56
C PRO A 105 8.93 20.50 -44.35
N LYS A 106 8.27 21.59 -44.74
CA LYS A 106 6.95 21.51 -45.40
C LYS A 106 7.01 20.76 -46.74
N GLU A 107 8.15 20.81 -47.44
CA GLU A 107 8.34 20.18 -48.74
C GLU A 107 8.37 18.65 -48.69
N CYS A 108 8.53 18.06 -47.50
CA CYS A 108 8.41 16.61 -47.32
C CYS A 108 6.93 16.14 -47.34
N PHE A 109 5.98 17.07 -47.23
CA PHE A 109 4.55 16.79 -47.05
C PHE A 109 3.72 17.38 -48.20
N HIS A 110 2.63 16.69 -48.51
CA HIS A 110 1.59 17.13 -49.44
C HIS A 110 0.43 17.76 -48.65
N GLU A 111 -0.28 18.72 -49.24
CA GLU A 111 -1.36 19.48 -48.56
C GLU A 111 -2.52 18.62 -48.00
N LYS A 112 -2.62 17.35 -48.44
CA LYS A 112 -3.64 16.37 -48.03
C LYS A 112 -3.11 15.29 -47.08
N ASP A 113 -1.86 15.40 -46.62
CA ASP A 113 -1.26 14.39 -45.74
C ASP A 113 -1.86 14.39 -44.32
N PHE A 114 -2.64 15.41 -43.96
CA PHE A 114 -3.45 15.38 -42.74
C PHE A 114 -4.57 14.30 -42.75
N LEU A 115 -4.77 13.59 -43.87
CA LEU A 115 -5.77 12.54 -44.00
C LEU A 115 -5.17 11.14 -43.78
N ASN A 116 -5.95 10.28 -43.14
CA ASN A 116 -5.72 8.83 -43.01
C ASN A 116 -4.29 8.50 -42.53
N HIS A 117 -3.82 9.15 -41.47
CA HIS A 117 -2.50 8.89 -40.87
C HIS A 117 -1.26 9.12 -41.77
N ARG A 118 -1.41 9.68 -42.99
CA ARG A 118 -0.26 9.95 -43.89
C ARG A 118 0.77 10.88 -43.25
N TYR A 119 0.31 11.87 -42.49
CA TYR A 119 1.17 12.75 -41.69
C TYR A 119 2.00 11.96 -40.68
N HIS A 120 1.35 11.12 -39.87
CA HIS A 120 2.01 10.28 -38.85
C HIS A 120 3.02 9.31 -39.48
N ALA A 121 2.67 8.73 -40.64
CA ALA A 121 3.56 7.89 -41.43
C ALA A 121 4.81 8.65 -41.90
N LYS A 122 4.65 9.79 -42.56
CA LYS A 122 5.80 10.59 -43.03
C LYS A 122 6.62 11.15 -41.88
N ARG A 123 5.98 11.55 -40.78
CA ARG A 123 6.63 11.94 -39.51
C ARG A 123 7.53 10.80 -38.97
N CYS A 124 7.04 9.56 -38.99
CA CYS A 124 7.82 8.39 -38.62
C CYS A 124 8.99 8.13 -39.58
N LEU A 125 8.75 8.15 -40.89
CA LEU A 125 9.78 7.94 -41.91
C LEU A 125 10.90 8.98 -41.83
N TYR A 126 10.55 10.23 -41.52
CA TYR A 126 11.52 11.29 -41.25
C TYR A 126 12.44 10.91 -40.08
N LEU A 127 11.87 10.42 -38.98
CA LEU A 127 12.63 9.92 -37.83
C LEU A 127 13.49 8.69 -38.17
N CYS A 128 13.06 7.78 -39.05
CA CYS A 128 13.88 6.66 -39.49
C CYS A 128 15.17 7.12 -40.19
N VAL A 129 15.09 8.18 -41.01
CA VAL A 129 16.27 8.78 -41.64
C VAL A 129 17.16 9.43 -40.58
N VAL A 130 16.60 10.19 -39.65
CA VAL A 130 17.36 10.81 -38.54
C VAL A 130 18.06 9.73 -37.70
N GLU A 131 17.36 8.68 -37.29
CA GLU A 131 17.90 7.55 -36.53
C GLU A 131 19.10 6.92 -37.24
N LYS A 132 18.96 6.59 -38.53
CA LYS A 132 20.02 5.95 -39.31
C LYS A 132 21.31 6.77 -39.28
N ASN A 133 21.22 8.09 -39.44
CA ASN A 133 22.39 8.97 -39.45
C ASN A 133 22.96 9.20 -38.04
N LEU A 134 22.11 9.29 -37.02
CA LEU A 134 22.56 9.41 -35.63
C LEU A 134 23.32 8.15 -35.17
N ARG A 135 22.87 6.95 -35.55
CA ARG A 135 23.56 5.69 -35.25
C ARG A 135 24.96 5.58 -35.89
N CYS A 136 25.23 6.34 -36.95
CA CYS A 136 26.57 6.38 -37.57
C CYS A 136 27.55 7.30 -36.84
N SER A 137 27.08 8.14 -35.92
CA SER A 137 27.93 9.10 -35.21
C SER A 137 28.58 8.48 -33.98
N LYS A 138 29.90 8.67 -33.84
CA LYS A 138 30.66 8.27 -32.64
C LYS A 138 30.26 9.03 -31.38
N LEU A 139 29.53 10.14 -31.51
CA LEU A 139 29.03 10.93 -30.38
C LEU A 139 27.78 10.32 -29.73
N ILE A 140 27.18 9.30 -30.36
CA ILE A 140 25.93 8.68 -29.92
C ILE A 140 26.22 7.23 -29.52
N ARG A 141 25.86 6.86 -28.28
CA ARG A 141 25.98 5.49 -27.78
C ARG A 141 24.84 4.60 -28.28
N LYS A 142 23.61 5.09 -28.14
CA LYS A 142 22.38 4.34 -28.40
C LYS A 142 21.30 5.28 -28.89
N VAL A 143 20.46 4.78 -29.80
CA VAL A 143 19.16 5.39 -30.16
C VAL A 143 18.07 4.35 -29.91
N SER A 144 16.99 4.74 -29.23
CA SER A 144 15.83 3.88 -29.01
C SER A 144 14.53 4.59 -29.36
N TRP A 145 13.55 3.85 -29.85
CA TRP A 145 12.22 4.37 -30.12
C TRP A 145 11.37 4.40 -28.85
N SER A 146 10.52 5.42 -28.75
CA SER A 146 9.48 5.55 -27.73
C SER A 146 8.30 6.33 -28.33
N THR A 147 7.32 6.70 -27.52
CA THR A 147 6.13 7.44 -27.92
C THR A 147 6.03 8.77 -27.19
N LEU A 148 5.45 9.78 -27.85
CA LEU A 148 5.09 11.01 -27.16
C LEU A 148 3.79 10.79 -26.39
N GLN A 149 3.85 10.88 -25.06
CA GLN A 149 2.69 10.74 -24.17
C GLN A 149 1.92 9.42 -24.36
N ASP A 150 2.64 8.29 -24.53
CA ASP A 150 2.05 6.96 -24.75
C ASP A 150 1.11 6.87 -25.98
N GLU A 151 1.27 7.76 -26.95
CA GLU A 151 0.55 7.72 -28.23
C GLU A 151 1.41 7.06 -29.31
N ALA A 152 1.05 5.83 -29.71
CA ALA A 152 1.75 5.03 -30.71
C ALA A 152 1.88 5.74 -32.06
N ARG A 153 0.86 6.52 -32.45
CA ARG A 153 0.89 7.32 -33.69
C ARG A 153 1.99 8.37 -33.70
N LYS A 154 2.53 8.74 -32.53
CA LYS A 154 3.54 9.79 -32.36
C LYS A 154 4.86 9.21 -31.85
N PRO A 155 5.60 8.45 -32.67
CA PRO A 155 6.92 7.97 -32.29
C PRO A 155 7.90 9.12 -32.01
N VAL A 156 8.84 8.90 -31.09
CA VAL A 156 9.95 9.80 -30.77
C VAL A 156 11.24 8.98 -30.67
N LEU A 157 12.38 9.64 -30.81
CA LEU A 157 13.68 9.03 -30.59
C LEU A 157 14.26 9.46 -29.24
N HIS A 158 14.74 8.51 -28.46
CA HIS A 158 15.61 8.78 -27.31
C HIS A 158 17.06 8.54 -27.74
N VAL A 159 17.87 9.59 -27.67
CA VAL A 159 19.26 9.60 -28.11
C VAL A 159 20.17 9.70 -26.89
N TYR A 160 20.98 8.67 -26.68
CA TYR A 160 21.91 8.59 -25.55
C TYR A 160 23.31 9.02 -26.03
N PRO A 161 23.90 10.09 -25.46
CA PRO A 161 25.26 10.49 -25.76
C PRO A 161 26.29 9.38 -25.50
N ALA A 162 27.42 9.43 -26.21
CA ALA A 162 28.55 8.51 -26.03
C ALA A 162 29.17 8.60 -24.64
N THR A 163 29.37 9.84 -24.17
CA THR A 163 29.89 10.12 -22.83
C THR A 163 28.73 10.19 -21.84
N GLU A 164 28.77 9.38 -20.79
CA GLU A 164 27.83 9.52 -19.68
C GLU A 164 28.10 10.81 -18.92
N ILE A 165 27.04 11.57 -18.62
CA ILE A 165 27.13 12.82 -17.88
C ILE A 165 27.22 12.48 -16.39
N VAL A 166 28.27 12.98 -15.74
CA VAL A 166 28.47 12.86 -14.29
C VAL A 166 27.22 13.39 -13.57
N ASP A 167 26.75 12.66 -12.56
CA ASP A 167 25.52 12.94 -11.79
C ASP A 167 24.17 12.77 -12.53
N LEU A 168 24.17 12.32 -13.79
CA LEU A 168 22.97 12.10 -14.62
C LEU A 168 23.00 10.74 -15.37
N PRO A 169 22.98 9.60 -14.66
CA PRO A 169 22.95 8.29 -15.29
C PRO A 169 21.68 8.12 -16.14
N GLY A 170 21.84 7.63 -17.38
CA GLY A 170 20.72 7.39 -18.29
C GLY A 170 20.13 8.64 -18.95
N PHE A 171 20.81 9.80 -18.86
CA PHE A 171 20.43 10.99 -19.61
C PHE A 171 20.28 10.70 -21.11
N HIS A 172 19.23 11.24 -21.70
CA HIS A 172 18.98 11.17 -23.14
C HIS A 172 18.32 12.46 -23.65
N VAL A 173 18.56 12.72 -24.93
CA VAL A 173 17.88 13.76 -25.70
C VAL A 173 16.68 13.14 -26.39
N ARG A 174 15.48 13.65 -26.10
CA ARG A 174 14.23 13.22 -26.74
C ARG A 174 13.97 14.07 -27.97
N ILE A 175 14.04 13.47 -29.15
CA ILE A 175 13.74 14.14 -30.42
C ILE A 175 12.24 14.11 -30.65
N ILE A 176 11.61 15.28 -30.68
CA ILE A 176 10.16 15.46 -30.86
C ILE A 176 9.91 16.22 -32.16
N PRO A 177 9.36 15.57 -33.20
CA PRO A 177 8.96 16.26 -34.42
C PRO A 177 7.87 17.33 -34.18
N THR A 178 7.98 18.46 -34.88
CA THR A 178 6.97 19.53 -34.92
C THR A 178 6.59 19.86 -36.37
N ALA A 179 5.44 20.51 -36.57
CA ALA A 179 4.85 20.74 -37.88
C ALA A 179 4.25 22.15 -38.01
N ASP A 180 5.00 23.16 -37.56
CA ASP A 180 4.57 24.56 -37.59
C ASP A 180 3.96 24.96 -38.94
N SER A 181 2.70 25.41 -38.90
CA SER A 181 1.99 25.94 -40.05
C SER A 181 1.95 25.01 -41.28
N LEU A 182 1.99 23.69 -41.05
CA LEU A 182 2.01 22.67 -42.12
C LEU A 182 0.64 22.51 -42.80
N PHE A 183 -0.44 22.55 -42.03
CA PHE A 183 -1.81 22.40 -42.52
C PHE A 183 -2.68 23.59 -42.13
N ASN A 184 -3.80 23.78 -42.82
CA ASN A 184 -4.79 24.78 -42.42
C ASN A 184 -5.61 24.25 -41.23
N VAL A 185 -5.65 25.02 -40.13
CA VAL A 185 -6.37 24.69 -38.89
C VAL A 185 -7.85 24.35 -39.13
N SER A 186 -8.51 25.01 -40.09
CA SER A 186 -9.92 24.74 -40.43
C SER A 186 -10.18 23.32 -40.99
N LYS A 187 -9.13 22.67 -41.53
CA LYS A 187 -9.18 21.28 -41.99
C LYS A 187 -9.04 20.28 -40.83
N LEU A 188 -8.58 20.74 -39.66
CA LEU A 188 -8.37 19.95 -38.44
C LEU A 188 -9.38 20.30 -37.33
N ASN A 189 -10.51 20.94 -37.66
CA ASN A 189 -11.51 21.31 -36.65
C ASN A 189 -12.03 20.06 -35.91
N VAL A 190 -11.87 20.06 -34.59
CA VAL A 190 -12.13 18.90 -33.72
C VAL A 190 -13.60 18.49 -33.67
N SER A 191 -14.53 19.41 -33.94
CA SER A 191 -15.96 19.17 -33.76
C SER A 191 -16.66 18.69 -35.04
N THR A 192 -16.10 19.00 -36.21
CA THR A 192 -16.79 18.83 -37.50
C THR A 192 -16.02 17.99 -38.52
N ARG A 193 -14.69 17.90 -38.40
CA ARG A 193 -13.86 17.25 -39.44
C ARG A 193 -13.58 15.79 -39.10
N ASN A 194 -13.94 14.93 -40.04
CA ASN A 194 -13.40 13.57 -40.14
C ASN A 194 -12.15 13.61 -41.03
N ASN A 195 -11.01 13.22 -40.48
CA ASN A 195 -9.76 13.07 -41.23
C ASN A 195 -9.25 11.61 -41.24
N VAL A 196 -9.95 10.70 -40.58
CA VAL A 196 -9.74 9.24 -40.69
C VAL A 196 -10.99 8.63 -41.30
N ARG A 197 -10.95 8.42 -42.62
CA ARG A 197 -12.13 8.00 -43.41
C ARG A 197 -12.68 6.63 -43.01
N ALA A 198 -11.86 5.79 -42.38
CA ALA A 198 -12.30 4.51 -41.84
C ALA A 198 -13.21 4.68 -40.60
N TYR A 199 -13.14 5.83 -39.91
CA TYR A 199 -13.94 6.11 -38.72
C TYR A 199 -15.35 6.57 -39.10
N THR A 200 -16.25 5.59 -39.24
CA THR A 200 -17.64 5.79 -39.65
C THR A 200 -18.59 5.07 -38.70
N LYS A 201 -19.84 5.53 -38.66
CA LYS A 201 -20.95 4.83 -38.02
C LYS A 201 -22.13 4.81 -38.97
N ASP A 202 -22.62 3.61 -39.27
CA ASP A 202 -23.71 3.38 -40.24
C ASP A 202 -23.45 4.03 -41.61
N GLY A 203 -22.19 4.02 -42.05
CA GLY A 203 -21.74 4.66 -43.31
C GLY A 203 -21.54 6.18 -43.23
N VAL A 204 -21.85 6.82 -42.10
CA VAL A 204 -21.66 8.26 -41.90
C VAL A 204 -20.29 8.53 -41.29
N ASN A 205 -19.53 9.45 -41.89
CA ASN A 205 -18.25 9.92 -41.36
C ASN A 205 -18.45 10.62 -40.02
N LEU A 206 -17.79 10.12 -38.97
CA LEU A 206 -17.81 10.74 -37.64
C LEU A 206 -16.64 11.72 -37.47
N PRO A 207 -16.79 12.83 -36.74
CA PRO A 207 -15.65 13.68 -36.40
C PRO A 207 -14.50 12.88 -35.77
N THR A 208 -13.25 13.26 -36.07
CA THR A 208 -12.05 12.60 -35.53
C THR A 208 -11.25 13.57 -34.65
N PRO A 209 -11.79 13.98 -33.49
CA PRO A 209 -11.22 15.00 -32.62
C PRO A 209 -9.84 14.65 -32.05
N LYS A 210 -9.61 13.41 -31.59
CA LYS A 210 -8.33 13.00 -30.98
C LYS A 210 -7.24 12.90 -32.04
N TYR A 211 -7.56 12.35 -33.20
CA TYR A 211 -6.65 12.35 -34.34
C TYR A 211 -6.29 13.78 -34.78
N ASN A 212 -7.27 14.67 -34.86
CA ASN A 212 -7.02 16.06 -35.24
C ASN A 212 -6.15 16.78 -34.20
N CYS A 213 -6.42 16.59 -32.90
CA CYS A 213 -5.59 17.12 -31.81
C CYS A 213 -4.15 16.59 -31.87
N SER A 214 -3.95 15.33 -32.26
CA SER A 214 -2.61 14.73 -32.44
C SER A 214 -1.72 15.53 -33.40
N ILE A 215 -2.30 16.01 -34.51
CA ILE A 215 -1.63 16.85 -35.52
C ILE A 215 -1.52 18.30 -35.03
N LEU A 216 -2.61 18.87 -34.50
CA LEU A 216 -2.61 20.24 -33.96
C LEU A 216 -1.55 20.40 -32.87
N GLU A 217 -1.30 19.36 -32.07
CA GLU A 217 -0.27 19.37 -31.04
C GLU A 217 1.10 19.63 -31.65
N ASP A 218 1.47 18.92 -32.73
CA ASP A 218 2.76 19.13 -33.40
C ASP A 218 2.83 20.48 -34.13
N MET A 219 1.70 21.02 -34.61
CA MET A 219 1.64 22.33 -35.26
C MET A 219 1.88 23.49 -34.28
N PHE A 220 1.32 23.42 -33.07
CA PHE A 220 1.37 24.52 -32.09
C PHE A 220 2.38 24.29 -30.96
N LEU A 221 3.06 23.14 -30.91
CA LEU A 221 4.02 22.81 -29.83
C LEU A 221 5.14 23.85 -29.71
N GLU A 222 5.69 24.33 -30.82
CA GLU A 222 6.78 25.31 -30.81
C GLU A 222 6.34 26.66 -30.22
N GLU A 223 5.18 27.16 -30.66
CA GLU A 223 4.61 28.41 -30.17
C GLU A 223 4.32 28.33 -28.66
N ASN A 224 3.67 27.23 -28.26
CA ASN A 224 3.34 26.95 -26.87
C ASN A 224 4.60 26.81 -26.00
N ALA A 225 5.61 26.08 -26.47
CA ALA A 225 6.87 25.91 -25.76
C ALA A 225 7.58 27.24 -25.53
N ASN A 226 7.64 28.10 -26.56
CA ASN A 226 8.25 29.43 -26.45
C ASN A 226 7.51 30.33 -25.43
N PHE A 227 6.18 30.31 -25.46
CA PHE A 227 5.38 31.10 -24.51
C PHE A 227 5.53 30.62 -23.08
N ILE A 228 5.49 29.31 -22.87
CA ILE A 228 5.70 28.70 -21.55
C ILE A 228 7.10 29.06 -21.06
N SER A 229 8.16 28.76 -21.82
CA SER A 229 9.54 29.06 -21.42
C SER A 229 9.76 30.54 -21.13
N SER A 230 9.19 31.46 -21.92
CA SER A 230 9.32 32.90 -21.66
C SER A 230 8.58 33.37 -20.40
N THR A 231 7.46 32.73 -20.04
CA THR A 231 6.75 33.00 -18.77
C THR A 231 7.57 32.57 -17.55
N PHE A 232 8.25 31.42 -17.64
CA PHE A 232 9.15 30.92 -16.58
C PHE A 232 10.50 31.65 -16.54
N ALA A 233 10.90 32.34 -17.61
CA ALA A 233 12.16 33.06 -17.66
C ALA A 233 12.24 34.13 -16.57
N ASN A 234 13.37 34.19 -15.86
CA ASN A 234 13.61 35.15 -14.78
C ASN A 234 12.55 35.13 -13.66
N TRP A 235 11.90 33.98 -13.42
CA TRP A 235 10.94 33.81 -12.34
C TRP A 235 11.27 32.58 -11.49
N LYS A 236 12.32 32.71 -10.66
CA LYS A 236 12.87 31.63 -9.84
C LYS A 236 11.80 30.89 -9.00
N ALA A 237 10.96 31.61 -8.26
CA ALA A 237 9.92 30.99 -7.43
C ALA A 237 8.94 30.12 -8.24
N LEU A 238 8.58 30.55 -9.46
CA LEU A 238 7.71 29.77 -10.36
C LEU A 238 8.42 28.53 -10.90
N GLN A 239 9.71 28.64 -11.25
CA GLN A 239 10.54 27.50 -11.67
C GLN A 239 10.70 26.47 -10.54
N GLU A 240 10.91 26.92 -9.31
CA GLU A 240 11.03 26.06 -8.14
C GLU A 240 9.70 25.39 -7.81
N ALA A 241 8.58 26.12 -7.90
CA ALA A 241 7.26 25.55 -7.71
C ALA A 241 6.96 24.48 -8.78
N LEU A 242 7.31 24.70 -10.04
CA LEU A 242 7.18 23.68 -11.09
C LEU A 242 7.99 22.42 -10.78
N VAL A 243 9.21 22.56 -10.24
CA VAL A 243 10.01 21.40 -9.80
C VAL A 243 9.29 20.65 -8.67
N LEU A 244 8.80 21.35 -7.65
CA LEU A 244 8.06 20.72 -6.54
C LEU A 244 6.80 20.00 -7.02
N VAL A 245 6.02 20.61 -7.91
CA VAL A 245 4.81 19.97 -8.45
C VAL A 245 5.16 18.74 -9.26
N LYS A 246 6.27 18.75 -10.02
CA LYS A 246 6.76 17.53 -10.71
C LYS A 246 7.17 16.46 -9.72
N VAL A 247 7.87 16.80 -8.63
CA VAL A 247 8.23 15.85 -7.57
C VAL A 247 6.97 15.24 -6.96
N TRP A 248 6.03 16.09 -6.53
CA TRP A 248 4.74 15.64 -5.98
C TRP A 248 3.99 14.72 -6.95
N ALA A 249 3.78 15.15 -8.19
CA ALA A 249 3.03 14.38 -9.18
C ALA A 249 3.73 13.05 -9.49
N ARG A 250 5.07 13.03 -9.66
CA ARG A 250 5.83 11.80 -9.91
C ARG A 250 5.77 10.80 -8.76
N GLN A 251 5.61 11.28 -7.52
CA GLN A 251 5.36 10.41 -6.38
C GLN A 251 3.96 9.79 -6.41
N ARG A 252 3.03 10.26 -7.26
CA ARG A 252 1.68 9.71 -7.45
C ARG A 252 1.57 9.09 -8.84
N THR A 253 1.95 7.81 -8.96
CA THR A 253 2.21 7.19 -10.29
C THR A 253 0.98 7.07 -11.19
N SER A 254 -0.23 7.13 -10.63
CA SER A 254 -1.51 7.03 -11.34
C SER A 254 -2.02 8.36 -11.90
N ILE A 255 -1.56 9.50 -11.37
CA ILE A 255 -1.87 10.84 -11.92
C ILE A 255 -0.73 11.38 -12.78
N TYR A 256 0.51 10.92 -12.59
CA TYR A 256 1.62 11.28 -13.49
C TYR A 256 1.74 10.26 -14.62
N THR A 257 0.81 10.35 -15.56
CA THR A 257 0.64 9.43 -16.68
C THR A 257 -0.08 10.10 -17.87
N HIS A 258 -0.20 9.39 -18.99
CA HIS A 258 -0.56 9.96 -20.30
C HIS A 258 -1.96 10.58 -20.36
N ASP A 259 -2.91 10.07 -19.59
CA ASP A 259 -4.30 10.53 -19.54
C ASP A 259 -4.59 11.39 -18.30
N CYS A 260 -3.55 11.94 -17.66
CA CYS A 260 -3.67 12.86 -16.55
C CYS A 260 -2.61 13.98 -16.64
N LEU A 261 -1.69 14.07 -15.68
CA LEU A 261 -0.63 15.05 -15.65
C LEU A 261 0.68 14.54 -16.26
N ASN A 262 1.38 15.45 -16.91
CA ASN A 262 2.78 15.33 -17.30
C ASN A 262 3.48 16.68 -17.08
N GLY A 263 4.81 16.72 -17.19
CA GLY A 263 5.58 17.93 -16.95
C GLY A 263 5.17 19.13 -17.83
N TYR A 264 4.72 18.89 -19.06
CA TYR A 264 4.27 19.94 -19.98
C TYR A 264 2.92 20.52 -19.57
N LEU A 265 1.94 19.67 -19.27
CA LEU A 265 0.60 20.11 -18.87
C LEU A 265 0.62 20.84 -17.51
N ILE A 266 1.45 20.39 -16.56
CA ILE A 266 1.67 21.10 -15.30
C ILE A 266 2.21 22.52 -15.57
N SER A 267 3.16 22.65 -16.50
CA SER A 267 3.73 23.95 -16.87
C SER A 267 2.67 24.85 -17.51
N ALA A 268 1.83 24.31 -18.39
CA ALA A 268 0.73 25.04 -19.02
C ALA A 268 -0.33 25.52 -18.01
N ILE A 269 -0.70 24.68 -17.03
CA ILE A 269 -1.65 25.06 -15.97
C ILE A 269 -1.06 26.14 -15.06
N LEU A 270 0.23 26.05 -14.71
CA LEU A 270 0.89 27.12 -13.94
C LEU A 270 0.87 28.44 -14.71
N VAL A 271 1.17 28.41 -16.00
CA VAL A 271 1.10 29.61 -16.86
C VAL A 271 -0.33 30.16 -16.94
N PHE A 272 -1.34 29.30 -17.08
CA PHE A 272 -2.76 29.72 -17.01
C PHE A 272 -3.05 30.54 -15.75
N LEU A 273 -2.55 30.11 -14.60
CA LEU A 273 -2.78 30.79 -13.32
C LEU A 273 -2.04 32.13 -13.19
N THR A 274 -1.08 32.44 -14.08
CA THR A 274 -0.41 33.74 -14.13
C THR A 274 -1.11 34.75 -15.04
N VAL A 275 -1.81 34.28 -16.07
CA VAL A 275 -2.50 35.17 -17.02
C VAL A 275 -3.80 35.71 -16.43
N ASP A 276 -4.22 36.88 -16.91
CA ASP A 276 -5.44 37.58 -16.47
C ASP A 276 -6.72 36.76 -16.65
N SER A 277 -6.81 35.92 -17.69
CA SER A 277 -7.91 34.99 -17.92
C SER A 277 -8.00 33.87 -16.89
N GLY A 278 -6.88 33.50 -16.27
CA GLY A 278 -6.83 32.64 -15.08
C GLY A 278 -7.05 33.39 -13.77
N GLY A 279 -7.35 34.69 -13.84
CA GLY A 279 -7.57 35.55 -12.67
C GLY A 279 -6.29 36.04 -12.01
N SER A 280 -5.11 35.84 -12.63
CA SER A 280 -3.80 36.19 -12.06
C SER A 280 -3.61 35.65 -10.64
N MET A 281 -4.06 34.41 -10.40
CA MET A 281 -3.97 33.75 -9.09
C MET A 281 -2.52 33.57 -8.60
N ILE A 282 -1.57 33.49 -9.52
CA ILE A 282 -0.14 33.46 -9.22
C ILE A 282 0.50 34.79 -9.61
N THR A 283 1.11 35.46 -8.63
CA THR A 283 1.81 36.74 -8.82
C THR A 283 3.31 36.61 -8.48
N ARG A 284 4.12 37.53 -9.00
CA ARG A 284 5.59 37.53 -8.79
C ARG A 284 6.01 37.71 -7.32
N SER A 285 5.12 38.19 -6.44
CA SER A 285 5.39 38.34 -5.01
C SER A 285 5.23 37.04 -4.21
N MET A 286 4.67 35.99 -4.80
CA MET A 286 4.39 34.74 -4.07
C MET A 286 5.66 33.91 -3.88
N THR A 287 5.77 33.26 -2.73
CA THR A 287 6.81 32.26 -2.46
C THR A 287 6.51 30.95 -3.19
N THR A 288 7.54 30.13 -3.37
CA THR A 288 7.45 28.79 -3.97
C THR A 288 6.34 27.93 -3.31
N ARG A 289 6.23 27.97 -1.98
CA ARG A 289 5.20 27.25 -1.22
C ARG A 289 3.79 27.79 -1.45
N GLN A 290 3.63 29.12 -1.50
CA GLN A 290 2.35 29.76 -1.80
C GLN A 290 1.86 29.39 -3.20
N ILE A 291 2.76 29.39 -4.19
CA ILE A 291 2.45 28.97 -5.56
C ILE A 291 1.98 27.50 -5.58
N PHE A 292 2.70 26.61 -4.90
CA PHE A 292 2.29 25.20 -4.77
C PHE A 292 0.88 25.07 -4.17
N ARG A 293 0.61 25.77 -3.06
CA ARG A 293 -0.72 25.75 -2.39
C ARG A 293 -1.83 26.30 -3.28
N VAL A 294 -1.59 27.38 -4.03
CA VAL A 294 -2.56 27.94 -4.99
C VAL A 294 -2.89 26.93 -6.08
N LEU A 295 -1.87 26.26 -6.65
CA LEU A 295 -2.11 25.22 -7.65
C LEU A 295 -2.94 24.08 -7.06
N MET A 296 -2.58 23.53 -5.89
CA MET A 296 -3.34 22.45 -5.26
C MET A 296 -4.80 22.85 -5.01
N ASN A 297 -5.05 24.06 -4.51
CA ASN A 297 -6.41 24.58 -4.32
C ASN A 297 -7.18 24.69 -5.63
N PHE A 298 -6.53 25.15 -6.69
CA PHE A 298 -7.12 25.25 -8.02
C PHE A 298 -7.46 23.87 -8.62
N LEU A 299 -6.55 22.89 -8.51
CA LEU A 299 -6.81 21.52 -8.95
C LEU A 299 -7.98 20.90 -8.17
N ALA A 300 -8.00 21.07 -6.85
CA ALA A 300 -8.99 20.46 -5.97
C ALA A 300 -10.43 20.94 -6.21
N THR A 301 -10.66 22.26 -6.29
CA THR A 301 -12.02 22.82 -6.12
C THR A 301 -12.44 23.86 -7.15
N SER A 302 -11.59 24.20 -8.12
CA SER A 302 -11.89 25.30 -9.04
C SER A 302 -13.11 25.01 -9.93
N LYS A 303 -14.10 25.91 -9.91
CA LYS A 303 -15.23 25.88 -10.84
C LYS A 303 -14.83 26.25 -12.28
N ALA A 304 -13.59 26.72 -12.50
CA ALA A 304 -13.10 27.10 -13.82
C ALA A 304 -13.02 25.90 -14.77
N TRP A 305 -12.79 24.68 -14.25
CA TRP A 305 -12.73 23.46 -15.05
C TRP A 305 -14.02 23.21 -15.87
N ALA A 306 -15.19 23.48 -15.29
CA ALA A 306 -16.48 23.36 -15.96
C ALA A 306 -16.68 24.40 -17.09
N LYS A 307 -15.84 25.45 -17.13
CA LYS A 307 -15.85 26.51 -18.14
C LYS A 307 -14.64 26.44 -19.07
N GLY A 308 -13.83 25.39 -18.99
CA GLY A 308 -12.56 25.26 -19.70
C GLY A 308 -11.51 26.30 -19.26
N LEU A 309 -10.24 25.94 -19.37
CA LEU A 309 -9.12 26.84 -19.13
C LEU A 309 -8.64 27.40 -20.47
N VAL A 310 -8.37 28.70 -20.56
CA VAL A 310 -7.92 29.33 -21.80
C VAL A 310 -6.64 30.12 -21.52
N ILE A 311 -5.51 29.67 -22.07
CA ILE A 311 -4.20 30.28 -21.85
C ILE A 311 -4.01 31.46 -22.80
N GLN A 312 -4.92 32.43 -22.78
CA GLN A 312 -4.83 33.66 -23.56
C GLN A 312 -5.01 34.86 -22.65
N SER A 313 -4.35 35.97 -22.97
CA SER A 313 -4.71 37.22 -22.31
C SER A 313 -6.16 37.58 -22.66
N MET A 314 -6.92 38.10 -21.70
CA MET A 314 -8.30 38.57 -21.93
C MET A 314 -8.39 39.57 -23.09
N LYS A 315 -7.35 40.39 -23.30
CA LYS A 315 -7.28 41.36 -24.41
C LYS A 315 -7.09 40.72 -25.79
N LYS A 316 -6.56 39.49 -25.84
CA LYS A 316 -6.26 38.74 -27.06
C LYS A 316 -7.09 37.45 -27.15
N ARG A 317 -8.19 37.37 -26.39
CA ARG A 317 -8.99 36.16 -26.30
C ARG A 317 -9.74 35.93 -27.60
N THR A 318 -9.39 34.85 -28.30
CA THR A 318 -10.07 34.41 -29.53
C THR A 318 -11.08 33.31 -29.27
N VAL A 319 -10.90 32.53 -28.20
CA VAL A 319 -11.79 31.41 -27.85
C VAL A 319 -13.10 31.90 -27.24
N THR A 320 -14.21 31.55 -27.90
CA THR A 320 -15.58 31.91 -27.51
C THR A 320 -16.16 30.94 -26.46
N LYS A 321 -17.34 31.28 -25.90
CA LYS A 321 -18.04 30.36 -24.97
C LYS A 321 -18.59 29.14 -25.71
N GLU A 322 -18.98 29.31 -26.96
CA GLU A 322 -19.46 28.25 -27.84
C GLU A 322 -18.34 27.25 -28.16
N ASP A 323 -17.11 27.73 -28.40
CA ASP A 323 -15.94 26.88 -28.62
C ASP A 323 -15.67 25.99 -27.40
N ILE A 324 -15.70 26.58 -26.20
CA ILE A 324 -15.55 25.87 -24.92
C ILE A 324 -16.63 24.81 -24.75
N ALA A 325 -17.90 25.20 -24.94
CA ALA A 325 -19.03 24.28 -24.78
C ALA A 325 -18.95 23.12 -25.77
N THR A 326 -18.48 23.37 -27.00
CA THR A 326 -18.30 22.34 -28.02
C THR A 326 -17.13 21.42 -27.67
N CYS A 327 -16.01 21.97 -27.18
CA CYS A 327 -14.86 21.19 -26.71
C CYS A 327 -15.24 20.26 -25.54
N LEU A 328 -15.98 20.77 -24.55
CA LEU A 328 -16.44 19.99 -23.38
C LEU A 328 -17.54 18.96 -23.70
N LYS A 329 -18.20 19.05 -24.86
CA LYS A 329 -19.07 17.97 -25.36
C LYS A 329 -18.26 16.80 -25.91
N THR A 330 -17.05 17.06 -26.38
CA THR A 330 -16.17 16.08 -27.03
C THR A 330 -15.15 15.49 -26.06
N PHE A 331 -14.61 16.29 -25.14
CA PHE A 331 -13.55 15.92 -24.20
C PHE A 331 -14.00 16.12 -22.75
N ASP A 332 -13.45 15.31 -21.84
CA ASP A 332 -13.77 15.39 -20.42
C ASP A 332 -13.23 16.66 -19.74
N VAL A 333 -12.08 17.16 -20.21
CA VAL A 333 -11.40 18.36 -19.70
C VAL A 333 -10.93 19.23 -20.86
N ALA A 334 -11.09 20.55 -20.74
CA ALA A 334 -10.68 21.52 -21.76
C ALA A 334 -9.62 22.49 -21.21
N VAL A 335 -8.44 22.47 -21.82
CA VAL A 335 -7.32 23.41 -21.58
C VAL A 335 -6.85 23.94 -22.93
N PHE A 336 -7.39 25.07 -23.36
CA PHE A 336 -7.00 25.74 -24.59
C PHE A 336 -5.63 26.39 -24.43
N ASP A 337 -4.78 26.19 -25.43
CA ASP A 337 -3.45 26.76 -25.52
C ASP A 337 -3.45 28.26 -25.85
N ILE A 338 -2.28 28.83 -26.14
CA ILE A 338 -2.16 30.26 -26.46
C ILE A 338 -2.74 30.62 -27.83
N SER A 339 -2.68 29.71 -28.81
CA SER A 339 -3.30 29.92 -30.11
C SER A 339 -4.83 29.86 -30.04
N GLY A 340 -5.36 29.08 -29.08
CA GLY A 340 -6.79 28.82 -28.92
C GLY A 340 -7.30 27.71 -29.84
N HIS A 341 -6.41 26.98 -30.51
CA HIS A 341 -6.76 25.96 -31.50
C HIS A 341 -6.64 24.53 -30.99
N ILE A 342 -5.92 24.28 -29.91
CA ILE A 342 -5.74 22.93 -29.36
C ILE A 342 -6.18 22.86 -27.89
N ASN A 343 -6.87 21.77 -27.56
CA ASN A 343 -7.06 21.33 -26.18
C ASN A 343 -5.83 20.53 -25.72
N LEU A 344 -4.98 21.11 -24.87
CA LEU A 344 -3.80 20.45 -24.29
C LEU A 344 -4.16 19.26 -23.38
N ALA A 345 -5.41 19.18 -22.92
CA ALA A 345 -5.94 18.09 -22.09
C ALA A 345 -6.74 17.04 -22.89
N PHE A 346 -6.59 16.97 -24.21
CA PHE A 346 -7.41 16.08 -25.06
C PHE A 346 -7.25 14.57 -24.76
N ARG A 347 -6.16 14.17 -24.08
CA ARG A 347 -5.93 12.80 -23.60
C ARG A 347 -6.51 12.56 -22.20
N MET A 348 -6.84 13.62 -21.46
CA MET A 348 -7.24 13.51 -20.06
C MET A 348 -8.63 12.88 -19.93
N THR A 349 -8.73 11.83 -19.12
CA THR A 349 -10.01 11.15 -18.88
C THR A 349 -10.71 11.72 -17.65
N ARG A 350 -12.04 11.56 -17.59
CA ARG A 350 -12.83 11.96 -16.42
C ARG A 350 -12.36 11.29 -15.12
N SER A 351 -12.04 9.99 -15.15
CA SER A 351 -11.58 9.27 -13.96
C SER A 351 -10.23 9.76 -13.48
N ALA A 352 -9.29 9.97 -14.42
CA ALA A 352 -7.98 10.57 -14.13
C ALA A 352 -8.09 11.96 -13.51
N PHE A 353 -8.99 12.78 -14.05
CA PHE A 353 -9.21 14.13 -13.54
C PHE A 353 -9.83 14.11 -12.14
N LEU A 354 -10.86 13.31 -11.89
CA LEU A 354 -11.45 13.15 -10.56
C LEU A 354 -10.43 12.62 -9.54
N GLU A 355 -9.55 11.71 -9.97
CA GLU A 355 -8.43 11.24 -9.18
C GLU A 355 -7.44 12.37 -8.83
N LEU A 356 -7.11 13.22 -9.80
CA LEU A 356 -6.26 14.38 -9.57
C LEU A 356 -6.88 15.36 -8.57
N GLN A 357 -8.19 15.60 -8.63
CA GLN A 357 -8.88 16.45 -7.67
C GLN A 357 -8.80 15.87 -6.26
N ASP A 358 -9.03 14.57 -6.09
CA ASP A 358 -8.91 13.87 -4.80
C ASP A 358 -7.47 13.95 -4.25
N GLU A 359 -6.46 13.73 -5.09
CA GLU A 359 -5.04 13.88 -4.69
C GLU A 359 -4.69 15.32 -4.29
N ALA A 360 -5.24 16.32 -4.98
CA ALA A 360 -5.04 17.71 -4.62
C ALA A 360 -5.72 18.07 -3.28
N VAL A 361 -6.91 17.54 -3.00
CA VAL A 361 -7.59 17.67 -1.69
C VAL A 361 -6.76 17.00 -0.59
N CYS A 362 -6.23 15.80 -0.85
CA CYS A 362 -5.33 15.11 0.06
C CYS A 362 -4.07 15.95 0.32
N ALA A 363 -3.48 16.52 -0.74
CA ALA A 363 -2.29 17.34 -0.62
C ALA A 363 -2.50 18.58 0.24
N LEU A 364 -3.64 19.28 0.08
CA LEU A 364 -4.02 20.39 0.95
C LEU A 364 -4.19 19.95 2.40
N SER A 365 -4.80 18.79 2.63
CA SER A 365 -4.95 18.21 3.96
C SER A 365 -3.60 17.90 4.61
N CYS A 366 -2.62 17.38 3.85
CA CYS A 366 -1.26 17.18 4.33
C CYS A 366 -0.59 18.51 4.72
N LEU A 367 -0.74 19.56 3.89
CA LEU A 367 -0.19 20.88 4.20
C LEU A 367 -0.72 21.46 5.53
N ASP A 368 -1.96 21.11 5.90
CA ASP A 368 -2.65 21.66 7.06
C ASP A 368 -2.52 20.79 8.32
N LYS A 369 -2.48 19.45 8.17
CA LYS A 369 -2.58 18.50 9.29
C LYS A 369 -1.29 17.73 9.60
N CYS A 370 -0.36 17.61 8.64
CA CYS A 370 0.87 16.86 8.84
C CYS A 370 1.96 17.71 9.50
N ARG A 371 2.91 17.03 10.15
CA ARG A 371 4.09 17.69 10.73
C ARG A 371 4.94 18.35 9.63
N ASP A 372 5.66 19.41 9.98
CA ASP A 372 6.52 20.16 9.05
C ASP A 372 5.81 20.63 7.76
N GLY A 373 4.47 20.81 7.80
CA GLY A 373 3.70 21.20 6.62
C GLY A 373 3.59 20.10 5.55
N GLY A 374 3.70 18.82 5.92
CA GLY A 374 3.46 17.68 5.04
C GLY A 374 4.57 17.37 4.04
N LEU A 375 5.81 17.84 4.30
CA LEU A 375 6.93 17.65 3.37
C LEU A 375 7.21 16.18 3.05
N GLU A 376 7.22 15.33 4.09
CA GLU A 376 7.48 13.89 3.96
C GLU A 376 6.35 13.22 3.16
N GLU A 377 5.10 13.50 3.49
CA GLU A 377 3.93 12.94 2.84
C GLU A 377 3.82 13.37 1.38
N LEU A 378 4.11 14.64 1.07
CA LEU A 378 3.92 15.22 -0.26
C LEU A 378 5.06 14.89 -1.22
N PHE A 379 6.30 14.88 -0.76
CA PHE A 379 7.45 14.87 -1.65
C PHE A 379 8.37 13.66 -1.49
N MET A 380 8.38 13.01 -0.33
CA MET A 380 9.24 11.85 -0.05
C MET A 380 8.48 10.52 -0.11
N THR A 381 7.21 10.52 0.27
CA THR A 381 6.37 9.32 0.29
C THR A 381 5.81 9.01 -1.09
N LYS A 382 6.17 7.83 -1.63
CA LYS A 382 5.67 7.31 -2.90
C LYS A 382 4.27 6.70 -2.74
N VAL A 383 3.32 7.26 -3.48
CA VAL A 383 1.95 6.77 -3.68
C VAL A 383 1.88 6.09 -5.04
N ASP A 384 2.38 4.86 -5.11
CA ASP A 384 2.20 4.06 -6.32
C ASP A 384 0.79 3.48 -6.45
N PHE A 385 0.51 2.97 -7.65
CA PHE A 385 -0.79 2.39 -8.00
C PHE A 385 -1.27 1.36 -6.96
N CYS A 386 -0.42 0.43 -6.55
CA CYS A 386 -0.78 -0.64 -5.61
C CYS A 386 -1.04 -0.15 -4.18
N ALA A 387 -0.30 0.87 -3.73
CA ALA A 387 -0.51 1.44 -2.40
C ALA A 387 -1.69 2.42 -2.35
N LYS A 388 -2.08 3.01 -3.47
CA LYS A 388 -3.21 3.95 -3.56
C LYS A 388 -4.56 3.25 -3.44
N PHE A 389 -4.79 2.25 -4.27
CA PHE A 389 -6.09 1.59 -4.39
C PHE A 389 -6.27 0.49 -3.35
N ASP A 390 -7.51 0.17 -3.01
CA ASP A 390 -7.84 -0.91 -2.07
C ASP A 390 -7.71 -2.28 -2.74
N THR A 391 -8.10 -2.39 -4.02
CA THR A 391 -7.88 -3.59 -4.82
C THR A 391 -7.19 -3.25 -6.14
N CYS A 392 -6.37 -4.18 -6.62
CA CYS A 392 -5.65 -4.07 -7.88
C CYS A 392 -5.96 -5.31 -8.74
N LEU A 393 -6.44 -5.07 -9.95
CA LEU A 393 -6.74 -6.09 -10.94
C LEU A 393 -5.83 -5.91 -12.14
N ARG A 394 -5.23 -7.02 -12.59
CA ARG A 394 -4.48 -7.09 -13.85
C ARG A 394 -5.29 -7.87 -14.87
N ILE A 395 -5.41 -7.29 -16.06
CA ILE A 395 -6.14 -7.89 -17.17
C ILE A 395 -5.14 -8.16 -18.29
N ASN A 396 -4.89 -9.44 -18.55
CA ASN A 396 -4.06 -9.88 -19.66
C ASN A 396 -4.91 -9.88 -20.93
N LEU A 397 -4.65 -8.91 -21.80
CA LEU A 397 -5.40 -8.74 -23.05
C LEU A 397 -4.62 -9.25 -24.28
N LYS A 398 -3.45 -9.86 -24.07
CA LYS A 398 -2.62 -10.41 -25.14
C LYS A 398 -3.38 -11.51 -25.89
N GLY A 399 -3.57 -11.34 -27.19
CA GLY A 399 -4.28 -12.30 -28.05
C GLY A 399 -5.81 -12.29 -27.89
N ASN A 400 -6.38 -11.36 -27.13
CA ASN A 400 -7.83 -11.26 -27.00
C ASN A 400 -8.45 -10.83 -28.35
N SER A 401 -9.46 -11.57 -28.80
CA SER A 401 -10.13 -11.35 -30.10
C SER A 401 -10.72 -9.95 -30.28
N LYS A 402 -11.19 -9.30 -29.21
CA LYS A 402 -11.67 -7.91 -29.26
C LYS A 402 -10.53 -6.91 -29.45
N VAL A 403 -9.34 -7.20 -28.94
CA VAL A 403 -8.15 -6.37 -29.15
C VAL A 403 -7.65 -6.56 -30.58
N THR A 404 -7.48 -7.82 -31.00
CA THR A 404 -6.92 -8.16 -32.33
C THR A 404 -7.89 -7.86 -33.47
N GLY A 405 -9.19 -7.80 -33.19
CA GLY A 405 -10.23 -7.48 -34.18
C GLY A 405 -10.44 -5.98 -34.40
N LEU A 406 -9.90 -5.11 -33.55
CA LEU A 406 -9.98 -3.66 -33.71
C LEU A 406 -8.81 -3.15 -34.57
N SER A 407 -9.09 -2.19 -35.44
CA SER A 407 -8.01 -1.39 -36.05
C SER A 407 -7.26 -0.65 -34.95
N TYR A 408 -5.93 -0.72 -34.97
CA TYR A 408 -5.08 -0.13 -33.91
C TYR A 408 -5.35 1.36 -33.71
N CYS A 409 -5.59 2.10 -34.80
CA CYS A 409 -5.72 3.55 -34.79
C CYS A 409 -6.88 3.98 -35.70
N VAL A 410 -7.89 4.62 -35.09
CA VAL A 410 -8.90 5.41 -35.81
C VAL A 410 -8.84 6.85 -35.30
N ASP A 411 -9.95 7.43 -34.81
CA ASP A 411 -9.86 8.67 -34.03
C ASP A 411 -9.00 8.49 -32.76
N ASP A 412 -9.24 7.41 -32.05
CA ASP A 412 -8.48 7.00 -30.86
C ASP A 412 -7.71 5.70 -31.12
N GLU A 413 -6.85 5.32 -30.18
CA GLU A 413 -6.12 4.07 -30.23
C GLU A 413 -6.94 2.93 -29.58
N SER A 414 -6.84 1.71 -30.09
CA SER A 414 -7.69 0.59 -29.66
C SER A 414 -7.58 0.29 -28.16
N TRP A 415 -6.38 0.41 -27.57
CA TRP A 415 -6.16 0.25 -26.14
C TRP A 415 -6.81 1.35 -25.28
N ARG A 416 -6.94 2.59 -25.79
CA ARG A 416 -7.65 3.68 -25.09
C ARG A 416 -9.16 3.44 -25.05
N ILE A 417 -9.70 2.89 -26.13
CA ILE A 417 -11.10 2.46 -26.19
C ILE A 417 -11.34 1.36 -25.16
N LEU A 418 -10.45 0.37 -25.07
CA LEU A 418 -10.56 -0.74 -24.12
C LEU A 418 -10.40 -0.29 -22.66
N GLU A 419 -9.48 0.62 -22.34
CA GLU A 419 -9.37 1.24 -21.01
C GLU A 419 -10.71 1.87 -20.59
N LYS A 420 -11.32 2.63 -21.50
CA LYS A 420 -12.62 3.27 -21.27
C LYS A 420 -13.75 2.25 -21.10
N ASP A 421 -13.78 1.22 -21.92
CA ASP A 421 -14.79 0.15 -21.84
C ASP A 421 -14.68 -0.62 -20.53
N VAL A 422 -13.48 -1.03 -20.13
CA VAL A 422 -13.22 -1.70 -18.85
C VAL A 422 -13.68 -0.83 -17.69
N GLN A 423 -13.30 0.45 -17.69
CA GLN A 423 -13.74 1.38 -16.66
C GLN A 423 -15.27 1.52 -16.62
N SER A 424 -15.92 1.69 -17.77
CA SER A 424 -17.37 1.85 -17.86
C SER A 424 -18.12 0.60 -17.39
N LEU A 425 -17.66 -0.59 -17.79
CA LEU A 425 -18.23 -1.87 -17.39
C LEU A 425 -18.16 -2.05 -15.87
N LEU A 426 -17.00 -1.77 -15.28
CA LEU A 426 -16.81 -1.90 -13.83
C LEU A 426 -17.58 -0.85 -13.05
N GLN A 427 -17.67 0.40 -13.54
CA GLN A 427 -18.52 1.43 -12.94
C GLN A 427 -20.00 1.00 -12.95
N GLN A 428 -20.46 0.43 -14.06
CA GLN A 428 -21.83 -0.08 -14.18
C GLN A 428 -22.08 -1.31 -13.28
N GLY A 429 -21.11 -2.21 -13.15
CA GLY A 429 -21.24 -3.42 -12.34
C GLY A 429 -21.08 -3.22 -10.84
N LEU A 430 -20.12 -2.39 -10.41
CA LEU A 430 -19.81 -2.16 -9.00
C LEU A 430 -20.64 -1.03 -8.40
N THR A 431 -21.22 -0.15 -9.22
CA THR A 431 -22.14 0.92 -8.80
C THR A 431 -21.62 1.73 -7.61
N ASP A 432 -22.31 1.69 -6.47
CA ASP A 432 -22.00 2.46 -5.27
C ASP A 432 -21.02 1.75 -4.32
N ARG A 433 -20.57 0.53 -4.65
CA ARG A 433 -19.56 -0.22 -3.87
C ARG A 433 -18.18 0.42 -3.96
N THR A 434 -17.89 1.13 -5.05
CA THR A 434 -16.61 1.80 -5.31
C THR A 434 -16.80 3.31 -5.46
N LYS A 435 -15.93 4.09 -4.83
CA LYS A 435 -15.90 5.55 -4.99
C LYS A 435 -15.09 5.98 -6.22
N MET A 436 -14.13 5.16 -6.63
CA MET A 436 -13.22 5.45 -7.74
C MET A 436 -12.77 4.15 -8.40
N ILE A 437 -12.75 4.14 -9.72
CA ILE A 437 -12.20 3.07 -10.55
C ILE A 437 -11.27 3.71 -11.56
N ARG A 438 -10.05 3.17 -11.66
CA ARG A 438 -9.01 3.67 -12.52
C ARG A 438 -8.46 2.54 -13.38
N ALA A 439 -8.74 2.58 -14.68
CA ALA A 439 -8.10 1.70 -15.67
C ALA A 439 -6.92 2.45 -16.29
N LEU A 440 -5.74 1.81 -16.32
CA LEU A 440 -4.51 2.38 -16.86
C LEU A 440 -3.69 1.31 -17.57
N TRP A 441 -3.42 1.55 -18.84
CA TRP A 441 -2.65 0.70 -19.74
C TRP A 441 -1.47 1.47 -20.31
N ARG A 442 -0.28 1.15 -19.82
CA ARG A 442 0.97 1.63 -20.40
C ARG A 442 1.30 0.75 -21.60
N SER A 443 0.82 1.15 -22.78
CA SER A 443 0.86 0.34 -23.99
C SER A 443 2.23 0.32 -24.65
N THR A 444 3.03 1.39 -24.49
CA THR A 444 4.35 1.48 -25.11
C THR A 444 5.34 0.46 -24.53
N PRO A 445 5.95 -0.41 -25.35
CA PRO A 445 6.94 -1.38 -24.89
C PRO A 445 8.26 -0.71 -24.51
N SER A 446 9.06 -1.36 -23.66
CA SER A 446 10.37 -0.85 -23.22
C SER A 446 11.40 -0.79 -24.35
N GLU A 447 11.33 -1.73 -25.30
CA GLU A 447 12.16 -1.77 -26.51
C GLU A 447 11.27 -1.84 -27.75
N TRP A 448 10.85 -0.68 -28.25
CA TRP A 448 10.04 -0.62 -29.46
C TRP A 448 10.90 -0.71 -30.73
N LYS A 449 10.55 -1.63 -31.63
CA LYS A 449 11.11 -1.73 -32.98
C LYS A 449 10.07 -1.28 -34.00
N ILE A 450 10.35 -0.18 -34.68
CA ILE A 450 9.41 0.42 -35.64
C ILE A 450 9.04 -0.50 -36.81
N VAL A 451 9.97 -1.38 -37.20
CA VAL A 451 9.78 -2.37 -38.28
C VAL A 451 8.81 -3.50 -37.92
N GLU A 452 8.60 -3.76 -36.63
CA GLU A 452 7.66 -4.77 -36.11
C GLU A 452 6.25 -4.17 -35.95
N GLY A 453 6.15 -2.84 -35.84
CA GLY A 453 4.88 -2.11 -35.77
C GLY A 453 4.33 -2.03 -34.35
N PHE A 454 3.02 -2.23 -34.19
CA PHE A 454 2.28 -2.18 -32.93
C PHE A 454 2.08 -3.57 -32.29
N SER A 455 2.74 -4.62 -32.80
CA SER A 455 2.54 -5.99 -32.31
C SER A 455 2.81 -6.18 -30.81
N GLU A 456 3.77 -5.44 -30.25
CA GLU A 456 4.11 -5.47 -28.82
C GLU A 456 3.36 -4.42 -27.98
N PHE A 457 2.54 -3.57 -28.61
CA PHE A 457 1.72 -2.62 -27.87
C PHE A 457 0.60 -3.35 -27.14
N GLY A 458 0.43 -3.03 -25.86
CA GLY A 458 -0.53 -3.73 -25.01
C GLY A 458 -0.10 -5.17 -24.65
N SER A 459 1.19 -5.52 -24.82
CA SER A 459 1.76 -6.76 -24.29
C SER A 459 1.79 -6.79 -22.76
N SER A 460 1.86 -5.62 -22.12
CA SER A 460 1.73 -5.43 -20.68
C SER A 460 0.28 -5.58 -20.23
N PRO A 461 0.02 -6.06 -19.00
CA PRO A 461 -1.34 -6.12 -18.49
C PRO A 461 -1.94 -4.73 -18.31
N LEU A 462 -3.23 -4.60 -18.61
CA LEU A 462 -4.03 -3.45 -18.22
C LEU A 462 -4.22 -3.48 -16.69
N LEU A 463 -3.87 -2.39 -16.00
CA LEU A 463 -4.03 -2.28 -14.56
C LEU A 463 -5.35 -1.58 -14.23
N VAL A 464 -6.09 -2.13 -13.28
CA VAL A 464 -7.32 -1.56 -12.76
C VAL A 464 -7.22 -1.42 -11.25
N GLY A 465 -7.33 -0.20 -10.76
CA GLY A 465 -7.35 0.14 -9.35
C GLY A 465 -8.75 0.53 -8.90
N MET A 466 -9.19 0.03 -7.76
CA MET A 466 -10.50 0.35 -7.20
C MET A 466 -10.37 0.86 -5.77
N MET A 467 -11.07 1.95 -5.47
CA MET A 467 -11.25 2.42 -4.10
C MET A 467 -12.67 2.10 -3.63
N VAL A 468 -12.78 1.47 -2.48
CA VAL A 468 -14.06 1.07 -1.90
C VAL A 468 -14.77 2.30 -1.31
N SER A 469 -16.09 2.39 -1.49
CA SER A 469 -16.88 3.49 -0.91
C SER A 469 -17.06 3.31 0.60
N SER A 470 -17.47 2.12 1.01
CA SER A 470 -17.68 1.72 2.42
C SER A 470 -17.77 0.20 2.51
N LEU A 471 -17.49 -0.35 3.69
CA LEU A 471 -17.52 -1.81 3.90
C LEU A 471 -18.92 -2.39 3.90
N GLU A 472 -19.91 -1.66 4.40
CA GLU A 472 -21.32 -2.05 4.34
C GLU A 472 -21.74 -2.34 2.90
N LYS A 473 -21.39 -1.43 1.98
CA LYS A 473 -21.68 -1.58 0.55
C LYS A 473 -20.83 -2.66 -0.10
N SER A 474 -19.55 -2.79 0.26
CA SER A 474 -18.69 -3.81 -0.37
C SER A 474 -19.04 -5.23 0.06
N PHE A 475 -19.56 -5.43 1.28
CA PHE A 475 -19.88 -6.76 1.84
C PHE A 475 -21.34 -7.19 1.60
N ARG A 476 -22.14 -6.35 0.95
CA ARG A 476 -23.52 -6.67 0.54
C ARG A 476 -23.54 -7.92 -0.35
N LEU A 477 -24.36 -8.91 0.02
CA LEU A 477 -24.54 -10.16 -0.75
C LEU A 477 -25.48 -9.99 -1.96
N VAL A 478 -26.35 -8.97 -1.96
CA VAL A 478 -27.39 -8.81 -2.99
C VAL A 478 -27.36 -7.40 -3.56
N ASP A 479 -27.16 -7.23 -4.86
CA ASP A 479 -27.37 -5.93 -5.52
C ASP A 479 -28.82 -5.85 -6.03
N ILE A 480 -29.56 -4.85 -5.53
CA ILE A 480 -30.95 -4.62 -5.90
C ILE A 480 -30.98 -3.78 -7.19
N GLY A 481 -31.56 -4.34 -8.24
CA GLY A 481 -31.82 -3.71 -9.52
C GLY A 481 -33.21 -3.07 -9.60
N PRO A 482 -33.71 -2.82 -10.83
CA PRO A 482 -35.00 -2.15 -11.04
C PRO A 482 -36.20 -3.06 -10.72
N ASN A 483 -37.34 -2.42 -10.45
CA ASN A 483 -38.64 -3.12 -10.41
C ASN A 483 -38.92 -3.76 -11.79
N PRO A 484 -39.33 -5.04 -11.86
CA PRO A 484 -39.66 -5.74 -13.11
C PRO A 484 -40.75 -5.06 -13.95
N GLU A 485 -41.62 -4.26 -13.34
CA GLU A 485 -42.64 -3.46 -14.05
C GLU A 485 -42.02 -2.38 -14.94
N ASN A 486 -40.84 -1.86 -14.57
CA ASN A 486 -40.06 -1.00 -15.44
C ASN A 486 -39.35 -1.85 -16.50
N ARG A 487 -40.13 -2.25 -17.51
CA ARG A 487 -39.70 -3.18 -18.58
C ARG A 487 -38.39 -2.77 -19.24
N VAL A 488 -38.17 -1.48 -19.46
CA VAL A 488 -36.97 -0.97 -20.14
C VAL A 488 -35.73 -1.20 -19.28
N GLU A 489 -35.77 -0.79 -18.02
CA GLU A 489 -34.63 -0.95 -17.10
C GLU A 489 -34.41 -2.42 -16.72
N ALA A 490 -35.48 -3.20 -16.53
CA ALA A 490 -35.38 -4.64 -16.26
C ALA A 490 -34.73 -5.41 -17.43
N VAL A 491 -35.05 -5.06 -18.68
CA VAL A 491 -34.39 -5.65 -19.86
C VAL A 491 -32.91 -5.25 -19.93
N LYS A 492 -32.58 -3.98 -19.66
CA LYS A 492 -31.16 -3.54 -19.60
C LYS A 492 -30.39 -4.27 -18.51
N PHE A 493 -30.99 -4.43 -17.32
CA PHE A 493 -30.40 -5.13 -16.19
C PHE A 493 -30.12 -6.60 -16.54
N ARG A 494 -31.12 -7.33 -17.04
CA ARG A 494 -30.96 -8.73 -17.48
C ARG A 494 -29.96 -8.87 -18.63
N LYS A 495 -29.92 -7.91 -19.57
CA LYS A 495 -28.92 -7.92 -20.64
C LYS A 495 -27.49 -7.76 -20.09
N PHE A 496 -27.30 -6.84 -19.14
CA PHE A 496 -25.99 -6.59 -18.55
C PHE A 496 -25.52 -7.74 -17.66
N TRP A 497 -26.39 -8.27 -16.80
CA TRP A 497 -26.04 -9.31 -15.83
C TRP A 497 -26.25 -10.74 -16.34
N GLY A 498 -26.98 -10.96 -17.44
CA GLY A 498 -27.26 -12.30 -17.97
C GLY A 498 -27.84 -13.23 -16.91
N GLU A 499 -27.24 -14.41 -16.77
CA GLU A 499 -27.65 -15.47 -15.85
C GLU A 499 -27.54 -15.09 -14.36
N LYS A 500 -26.81 -14.02 -14.02
CA LYS A 500 -26.76 -13.52 -12.64
C LYS A 500 -27.96 -12.67 -12.24
N ALA A 501 -28.80 -12.24 -13.18
CA ALA A 501 -30.03 -11.53 -12.88
C ALA A 501 -31.14 -12.52 -12.47
N GLU A 502 -31.69 -12.33 -11.28
CA GLU A 502 -32.85 -13.06 -10.77
C GLU A 502 -33.90 -12.12 -10.19
N LEU A 503 -35.17 -12.54 -10.20
CA LEU A 503 -36.23 -11.82 -9.49
C LEU A 503 -36.26 -12.26 -8.04
N ARG A 504 -36.16 -11.30 -7.12
CA ARG A 504 -36.20 -11.57 -5.69
C ARG A 504 -37.26 -10.72 -5.00
N ARG A 505 -38.02 -11.34 -4.10
CA ARG A 505 -38.94 -10.66 -3.19
C ARG A 505 -38.23 -10.32 -1.88
N PHE A 506 -38.31 -9.08 -1.46
CA PHE A 506 -37.71 -8.57 -0.23
C PHE A 506 -38.71 -8.53 0.93
N LYS A 507 -38.23 -8.27 2.15
CA LYS A 507 -39.03 -8.32 3.40
C LYS A 507 -40.19 -7.32 3.41
N ASP A 508 -40.06 -6.22 2.68
CA ASP A 508 -41.09 -5.21 2.46
C ASP A 508 -42.16 -5.63 1.42
N GLY A 509 -42.01 -6.81 0.82
CA GLY A 509 -42.91 -7.32 -0.22
C GLY A 509 -42.53 -6.87 -1.63
N ASN A 510 -41.57 -5.95 -1.78
CA ASN A 510 -41.13 -5.46 -3.08
C ASN A 510 -40.42 -6.58 -3.86
N ILE A 511 -40.70 -6.65 -5.16
CA ILE A 511 -40.01 -7.54 -6.09
C ILE A 511 -39.09 -6.68 -6.96
N ALA A 512 -37.82 -7.06 -7.07
CA ALA A 512 -36.88 -6.40 -7.95
C ALA A 512 -35.99 -7.41 -8.66
N GLU A 513 -35.54 -7.05 -9.86
CA GLU A 513 -34.38 -7.70 -10.48
C GLU A 513 -33.18 -7.55 -9.54
N SER A 514 -32.38 -8.59 -9.35
CA SER A 514 -31.29 -8.61 -8.37
C SER A 514 -30.13 -9.49 -8.83
N THR A 515 -28.95 -9.29 -8.25
CA THR A 515 -27.84 -10.24 -8.37
C THR A 515 -27.39 -10.69 -6.98
N VAL A 516 -27.09 -11.98 -6.82
CA VAL A 516 -26.69 -12.59 -5.54
C VAL A 516 -25.27 -13.15 -5.61
N TRP A 517 -24.48 -12.81 -4.59
CA TRP A 517 -23.07 -13.14 -4.44
C TRP A 517 -22.85 -13.99 -3.19
N GLU A 518 -23.40 -15.20 -3.18
CA GLU A 518 -23.31 -16.11 -2.04
C GLU A 518 -21.84 -16.46 -1.71
N CYS A 519 -21.44 -16.23 -0.46
CA CYS A 519 -20.14 -16.57 0.06
C CYS A 519 -20.23 -16.89 1.56
N GLN A 520 -19.22 -17.56 2.10
CA GLN A 520 -19.12 -17.73 3.55
C GLN A 520 -18.88 -16.36 4.22
N SER A 521 -19.23 -16.22 5.51
CA SER A 521 -19.14 -14.91 6.17
C SER A 521 -17.71 -14.33 6.18
N TRP A 522 -16.69 -15.19 6.26
CA TRP A 522 -15.29 -14.77 6.24
C TRP A 522 -14.77 -14.42 4.83
N GLU A 523 -15.48 -14.80 3.78
CA GLU A 523 -15.13 -14.54 2.37
C GLU A 523 -15.71 -13.23 1.82
N LYS A 524 -16.46 -12.47 2.63
CA LYS A 524 -17.16 -11.24 2.18
C LYS A 524 -16.24 -10.21 1.54
N HIS A 525 -14.95 -10.19 1.91
CA HIS A 525 -13.95 -9.32 1.27
C HIS A 525 -13.71 -9.63 -0.21
N THR A 526 -14.12 -10.81 -0.69
CA THR A 526 -13.97 -11.24 -2.10
C THR A 526 -15.12 -10.80 -3.00
N ILE A 527 -16.20 -10.21 -2.48
CA ILE A 527 -17.41 -9.88 -3.27
C ILE A 527 -17.11 -8.92 -4.42
N ILE A 528 -16.32 -7.86 -4.20
CA ILE A 528 -15.91 -6.93 -5.26
C ILE A 528 -15.16 -7.67 -6.37
N LYS A 529 -14.27 -8.61 -6.02
CA LYS A 529 -13.57 -9.47 -6.97
C LYS A 529 -14.54 -10.33 -7.77
N ARG A 530 -15.50 -11.00 -7.11
CA ARG A 530 -16.51 -11.82 -7.77
C ARG A 530 -17.34 -11.01 -8.78
N ILE A 531 -17.74 -9.79 -8.43
CA ILE A 531 -18.49 -8.89 -9.32
C ILE A 531 -17.62 -8.45 -10.51
N ALA A 532 -16.43 -7.92 -10.23
CA ALA A 532 -15.53 -7.40 -11.26
C ALA A 532 -15.14 -8.49 -12.26
N ASP A 533 -14.72 -9.65 -11.77
CA ASP A 533 -14.30 -10.77 -12.60
C ASP A 533 -15.49 -11.25 -13.47
N TYR A 534 -16.69 -11.38 -12.89
CA TYR A 534 -17.91 -11.75 -13.64
C TYR A 534 -18.22 -10.79 -14.78
N VAL A 535 -18.27 -9.48 -14.47
CA VAL A 535 -18.62 -8.44 -15.44
C VAL A 535 -17.62 -8.43 -16.60
N LEU A 536 -16.32 -8.53 -16.30
CA LEU A 536 -15.27 -8.51 -17.31
C LEU A 536 -15.28 -9.78 -18.17
N MET A 537 -15.40 -10.96 -17.56
CA MET A 537 -15.49 -12.22 -18.32
C MET A 537 -16.69 -12.21 -19.27
N LYS A 538 -17.86 -11.80 -18.77
CA LYS A 538 -19.09 -11.74 -19.56
C LYS A 538 -18.99 -10.78 -20.74
N HIS A 539 -18.46 -9.58 -20.51
CA HIS A 539 -18.52 -8.51 -21.52
C HIS A 539 -17.27 -8.41 -22.39
N LEU A 540 -16.14 -8.99 -22.01
CA LEU A 540 -14.87 -8.92 -22.77
C LEU A 540 -14.35 -10.28 -23.28
N SER A 541 -15.15 -11.34 -23.14
CA SER A 541 -14.79 -12.70 -23.57
C SER A 541 -13.48 -13.19 -22.94
N LEU A 542 -13.27 -12.83 -21.68
CA LEU A 542 -12.07 -13.18 -20.91
C LEU A 542 -12.27 -14.50 -20.17
N GLN A 543 -11.19 -15.25 -20.03
CA GLN A 543 -11.11 -16.40 -19.14
C GLN A 543 -10.69 -15.96 -17.74
N LYS A 544 -10.85 -16.86 -16.77
CA LYS A 544 -10.43 -16.62 -15.39
C LYS A 544 -8.94 -16.34 -15.28
N ASP A 545 -8.10 -17.02 -16.07
CA ASP A 545 -6.64 -16.87 -16.03
C ASP A 545 -6.16 -15.54 -16.65
N ASP A 546 -7.01 -14.87 -17.43
CA ASP A 546 -6.74 -13.53 -17.94
C ASP A 546 -6.87 -12.45 -16.85
N LEU A 547 -7.48 -12.79 -15.71
CA LEU A 547 -7.84 -11.87 -14.64
C LEU A 547 -7.10 -12.21 -13.35
N ILE A 548 -6.10 -11.39 -13.03
CA ILE A 548 -5.35 -11.53 -11.77
C ILE A 548 -5.75 -10.39 -10.84
N HIS A 549 -6.77 -10.65 -10.02
CA HIS A 549 -7.31 -9.70 -9.05
C HIS A 549 -6.70 -9.95 -7.67
N VAL A 550 -5.91 -9.00 -7.16
CA VAL A 550 -5.27 -9.11 -5.85
C VAL A 550 -6.24 -8.73 -4.74
N VAL A 551 -6.76 -9.74 -4.02
CA VAL A 551 -7.69 -9.61 -2.89
C VAL A 551 -7.45 -10.69 -1.83
N ASP A 552 -7.31 -11.94 -2.26
CA ASP A 552 -7.35 -13.17 -1.46
C ASP A 552 -6.01 -13.94 -1.42
N GLN A 553 -4.97 -13.44 -2.08
CA GLN A 553 -3.67 -14.11 -2.23
C GLN A 553 -2.89 -14.24 -0.92
N LEU A 554 -3.27 -13.49 0.12
CA LEU A 554 -2.68 -13.59 1.45
C LEU A 554 -3.57 -14.37 2.44
N ASP A 555 -4.73 -14.86 2.01
CA ASP A 555 -5.68 -15.53 2.91
C ASP A 555 -5.08 -16.81 3.47
N PHE A 556 -4.23 -17.53 2.70
CA PHE A 556 -3.56 -18.76 3.13
C PHE A 556 -2.81 -18.61 4.47
N CYS A 557 -2.36 -17.41 4.82
CA CYS A 557 -1.67 -17.15 6.08
C CYS A 557 -2.58 -17.19 7.32
N LEU A 558 -3.89 -17.10 7.11
CA LEU A 558 -4.94 -16.96 8.13
C LEU A 558 -5.94 -18.12 8.13
N LEU A 559 -5.79 -19.11 7.24
CA LEU A 559 -6.67 -20.29 7.18
C LEU A 559 -6.17 -21.40 8.10
N VAL A 560 -7.12 -22.09 8.74
CA VAL A 560 -6.95 -23.37 9.42
C VAL A 560 -7.92 -24.34 8.76
N ASP A 561 -7.44 -25.50 8.30
CA ASP A 561 -8.23 -26.50 7.54
C ASP A 561 -9.05 -25.89 6.38
N GLY A 562 -8.50 -24.86 5.73
CA GLY A 562 -9.12 -24.18 4.59
C GLY A 562 -10.17 -23.10 4.93
N GLN A 563 -10.38 -22.78 6.21
CA GLN A 563 -11.30 -21.73 6.64
C GLN A 563 -10.63 -20.74 7.59
N ASP A 564 -11.08 -19.48 7.55
CA ASP A 564 -10.63 -18.47 8.50
C ASP A 564 -11.41 -18.64 9.83
N PRO A 565 -10.75 -18.88 10.99
CA PRO A 565 -11.40 -19.08 12.28
C PRO A 565 -12.25 -17.90 12.76
N VAL A 566 -12.18 -16.73 12.11
CA VAL A 566 -13.12 -15.62 12.38
C VAL A 566 -14.58 -16.00 12.19
N SER A 567 -14.88 -17.08 11.44
CA SER A 567 -16.22 -17.65 11.32
C SER A 567 -16.87 -17.96 12.69
N SER A 568 -16.06 -18.31 13.68
CA SER A 568 -16.48 -18.64 15.05
C SER A 568 -16.62 -17.41 15.97
N SER A 569 -16.32 -16.19 15.50
CA SER A 569 -16.32 -14.98 16.34
C SER A 569 -17.71 -14.65 16.91
N GLY A 570 -18.79 -15.01 16.22
CA GLY A 570 -20.16 -14.84 16.72
C GLY A 570 -20.42 -15.69 17.97
N ALA A 571 -20.07 -16.98 17.91
CA ALA A 571 -20.19 -17.90 19.05
C ALA A 571 -19.31 -17.48 20.23
N LEU A 572 -18.13 -16.92 19.94
CA LEU A 572 -17.23 -16.38 20.96
C LEU A 572 -17.85 -15.20 21.73
N LEU A 573 -18.49 -14.25 21.02
CA LEU A 573 -19.17 -13.12 21.65
C LEU A 573 -20.36 -13.58 22.51
N GLU A 574 -21.16 -14.52 22.01
CA GLU A 574 -22.27 -15.11 22.77
C GLU A 574 -21.79 -15.84 24.04
N ALA A 575 -20.66 -16.54 23.96
CA ALA A 575 -20.03 -17.20 25.11
C ALA A 575 -19.56 -16.19 26.16
N PHE A 576 -18.96 -15.07 25.75
CA PHE A 576 -18.57 -13.99 26.66
C PHE A 576 -19.78 -13.33 27.32
N ASP A 577 -20.84 -13.02 26.56
CA ASP A 577 -22.07 -12.45 27.11
C ASP A 577 -22.72 -13.38 28.14
N THR A 578 -22.64 -14.70 27.91
CA THR A 578 -23.13 -15.71 28.84
C THR A 578 -22.36 -15.68 30.16
N ILE A 579 -21.03 -15.74 30.14
CA ILE A 579 -20.23 -15.71 31.37
C ILE A 579 -20.31 -14.35 32.08
N ALA A 580 -20.31 -13.24 31.34
CA ALA A 580 -20.43 -11.90 31.91
C ALA A 580 -21.78 -11.72 32.63
N LYS A 581 -22.88 -12.26 32.07
CA LYS A 581 -24.17 -12.29 32.74
C LYS A 581 -24.15 -13.14 34.00
N GLN A 582 -23.53 -14.33 33.96
CA GLN A 582 -23.48 -15.23 35.12
C GLN A 582 -22.65 -14.65 36.26
N LEU A 583 -21.51 -14.02 35.95
CA LEU A 583 -20.69 -13.29 36.93
C LEU A 583 -21.49 -12.18 37.64
N ARG A 584 -22.25 -11.37 36.90
CA ARG A 584 -23.08 -10.29 37.50
C ARG A 584 -24.27 -10.80 38.32
N LEU A 585 -24.69 -12.06 38.14
CA LEU A 585 -25.79 -12.70 38.86
C LEU A 585 -25.33 -13.44 40.13
N LEU A 586 -24.03 -13.39 40.46
CA LEU A 586 -23.51 -13.92 41.72
C LEU A 586 -23.93 -13.03 42.89
N ASP A 587 -24.68 -13.60 43.82
CA ASP A 587 -25.22 -12.97 45.03
C ASP A 587 -24.64 -13.57 46.32
N ASP A 588 -23.86 -14.64 46.22
CA ASP A 588 -23.21 -15.37 47.31
C ASP A 588 -21.74 -14.96 47.53
N ILE A 589 -21.29 -13.88 46.88
CA ILE A 589 -19.96 -13.29 47.06
C ILE A 589 -20.03 -12.01 47.91
N PRO A 590 -19.03 -11.70 48.75
CA PRO A 590 -19.09 -10.57 49.70
C PRO A 590 -19.24 -9.18 49.07
N LEU A 591 -18.80 -9.03 47.83
CA LEU A 591 -18.87 -7.79 47.05
C LEU A 591 -19.41 -8.13 45.67
N LYS A 592 -20.43 -7.40 45.22
CA LYS A 592 -21.00 -7.60 43.88
C LYS A 592 -19.99 -7.27 42.78
N ILE A 593 -20.08 -7.99 41.67
CA ILE A 593 -19.30 -7.70 40.46
C ILE A 593 -19.95 -6.51 39.74
N SER A 594 -19.23 -5.40 39.67
CA SER A 594 -19.67 -4.14 39.05
C SER A 594 -19.37 -4.09 37.56
N THR A 595 -18.20 -4.57 37.15
CA THR A 595 -17.78 -4.61 35.74
C THR A 595 -17.17 -5.95 35.36
N VAL A 596 -17.38 -6.34 34.09
CA VAL A 596 -16.78 -7.52 33.47
C VAL A 596 -16.33 -7.08 32.08
N GLN A 597 -15.04 -7.18 31.78
CA GLN A 597 -14.45 -6.69 30.54
C GLN A 597 -13.55 -7.76 29.89
N PRO A 598 -13.67 -8.00 28.58
CA PRO A 598 -12.78 -8.90 27.87
C PRO A 598 -11.45 -8.20 27.53
N LEU A 599 -10.32 -8.86 27.82
CA LEU A 599 -8.98 -8.34 27.57
C LEU A 599 -8.23 -9.06 26.44
N ASP A 600 -8.71 -10.21 25.97
CA ASP A 600 -8.04 -10.99 24.93
C ASP A 600 -8.15 -10.34 23.54
N SER A 601 -7.13 -10.53 22.69
CA SER A 601 -7.08 -9.97 21.33
C SER A 601 -8.18 -10.52 20.40
N ALA A 602 -8.77 -11.67 20.73
CA ALA A 602 -9.90 -12.22 20.00
C ALA A 602 -11.16 -11.32 20.08
N PHE A 603 -11.43 -10.69 21.23
CA PHE A 603 -12.62 -9.85 21.44
C PHE A 603 -12.54 -8.47 20.80
N ARG A 604 -11.33 -8.03 20.43
CA ARG A 604 -11.09 -6.81 19.66
C ARG A 604 -10.72 -7.12 18.21
N HIS A 605 -10.98 -8.35 17.74
CA HIS A 605 -10.83 -8.80 16.35
C HIS A 605 -9.39 -8.77 15.80
N THR A 606 -8.38 -8.78 16.67
CA THR A 606 -6.96 -8.70 16.30
C THR A 606 -6.16 -9.99 16.54
N SER A 607 -6.78 -11.03 17.11
CA SER A 607 -6.14 -12.35 17.22
C SER A 607 -5.92 -12.95 15.82
N VAL A 608 -4.71 -13.45 15.55
CA VAL A 608 -4.38 -14.07 14.25
C VAL A 608 -5.30 -15.25 13.97
N PHE A 609 -5.47 -16.12 14.97
CA PHE A 609 -6.41 -17.23 14.95
C PHE A 609 -7.32 -17.09 16.18
N PRO A 610 -8.49 -16.45 16.05
CA PRO A 610 -9.49 -16.46 17.11
C PRO A 610 -9.78 -17.91 17.54
N PRO A 611 -9.98 -18.17 18.84
CA PRO A 611 -10.23 -19.52 19.33
C PRO A 611 -11.51 -20.08 18.73
N GLU A 612 -11.49 -21.37 18.41
CA GLU A 612 -12.67 -22.13 18.02
C GLU A 612 -13.27 -22.85 19.24
N PRO A 613 -14.58 -23.14 19.25
CA PRO A 613 -15.22 -23.86 20.34
C PRO A 613 -14.57 -25.24 20.58
N HIS A 614 -14.08 -25.46 21.78
CA HIS A 614 -13.49 -26.72 22.21
C HIS A 614 -14.57 -27.69 22.77
N PRO A 615 -14.64 -28.94 22.28
CA PRO A 615 -15.71 -29.89 22.66
C PRO A 615 -15.75 -30.22 24.15
N LEU A 616 -14.60 -30.17 24.85
CA LEU A 616 -14.53 -30.43 26.30
C LEU A 616 -14.82 -29.18 27.16
N ALA A 617 -14.92 -27.99 26.55
CA ALA A 617 -15.22 -26.73 27.25
C ALA A 617 -16.71 -26.36 27.20
N TYR A 618 -17.56 -27.22 26.63
CA TYR A 618 -19.00 -27.13 26.87
C TYR A 618 -19.33 -27.60 28.30
N GLY A 619 -20.36 -27.01 28.88
CA GLY A 619 -20.95 -27.40 30.18
C GLY A 619 -21.54 -28.82 30.15
N ARG A 620 -22.51 -29.12 31.02
CA ARG A 620 -23.15 -30.46 31.09
C ARG A 620 -23.89 -30.90 29.80
N ASN A 621 -24.03 -30.05 28.79
CA ASN A 621 -24.75 -30.36 27.56
C ASN A 621 -23.90 -31.23 26.61
N SER A 622 -24.41 -32.42 26.32
CA SER A 622 -23.77 -33.43 25.46
C SER A 622 -23.88 -33.08 23.97
N GLN A 623 -22.80 -32.58 23.37
CA GLN A 623 -22.68 -32.54 21.90
C GLN A 623 -22.05 -33.83 21.36
N ARG A 624 -22.30 -34.13 20.07
CA ARG A 624 -21.63 -35.22 19.35
C ARG A 624 -20.12 -34.94 19.32
N LEU A 625 -19.35 -35.76 20.03
CA LEU A 625 -17.91 -35.55 20.15
C LEU A 625 -17.19 -35.83 18.81
N PRO A 626 -16.23 -34.98 18.42
CA PRO A 626 -15.34 -35.29 17.31
C PRO A 626 -14.43 -36.47 17.67
N LYS A 627 -13.75 -37.05 16.67
CA LYS A 627 -12.82 -38.17 16.90
C LYS A 627 -11.62 -37.77 17.75
N PHE A 628 -11.16 -36.53 17.59
CA PHE A 628 -10.02 -35.94 18.28
C PHE A 628 -10.37 -34.53 18.74
N ALA A 629 -9.72 -34.08 19.81
CA ALA A 629 -9.72 -32.69 20.26
C ALA A 629 -8.28 -32.26 20.59
N THR A 630 -8.03 -30.96 20.66
CA THR A 630 -6.73 -30.46 21.10
C THR A 630 -6.53 -30.76 22.59
N THR A 631 -5.33 -31.21 22.97
CA THR A 631 -4.99 -31.51 24.37
C THR A 631 -4.80 -30.24 25.19
N CYS A 632 -4.44 -29.14 24.53
CA CYS A 632 -4.29 -27.83 25.15
C CYS A 632 -5.49 -26.93 24.82
N ILE A 633 -5.84 -26.07 25.78
CA ILE A 633 -6.82 -24.99 25.58
C ILE A 633 -6.22 -23.68 26.11
N ARG A 634 -6.29 -22.63 25.30
CA ARG A 634 -5.92 -21.27 25.72
C ARG A 634 -7.11 -20.63 26.44
N SER A 635 -6.85 -19.98 27.56
CA SER A 635 -7.84 -19.15 28.25
C SER A 635 -7.83 -17.72 27.74
N LEU A 636 -9.03 -17.15 27.67
CA LEU A 636 -9.27 -15.78 27.26
C LEU A 636 -9.42 -14.91 28.49
N GLU A 637 -8.56 -13.91 28.62
CA GLU A 637 -8.51 -13.11 29.84
C GLU A 637 -9.72 -12.18 29.97
N VAL A 638 -10.31 -12.18 31.16
CA VAL A 638 -11.47 -11.38 31.55
C VAL A 638 -11.16 -10.66 32.85
N MET A 639 -11.26 -9.34 32.82
CA MET A 639 -11.11 -8.48 33.98
C MET A 639 -12.45 -8.28 34.68
N ILE A 640 -12.44 -8.42 36.00
CA ILE A 640 -13.57 -8.20 36.89
C ILE A 640 -13.23 -7.02 37.82
N GLN A 641 -14.18 -6.12 38.03
CA GLN A 641 -14.14 -5.19 39.16
C GLN A 641 -15.29 -5.49 40.10
N LEU A 642 -15.00 -5.39 41.40
CA LEU A 642 -15.99 -5.51 42.46
C LEU A 642 -16.56 -4.13 42.79
N GLU A 643 -17.69 -4.09 43.51
CA GLU A 643 -18.21 -2.85 44.08
C GLU A 643 -17.22 -2.23 45.07
N GLY A 644 -17.28 -0.90 45.22
CA GLY A 644 -16.34 -0.17 46.06
C GLY A 644 -16.42 -0.59 47.53
N SER A 645 -15.27 -0.87 48.15
CA SER A 645 -15.17 -1.20 49.58
C SER A 645 -13.99 -0.50 50.22
N GLY A 646 -14.17 -0.01 51.45
CA GLY A 646 -13.09 0.60 52.24
C GLY A 646 -12.13 -0.44 52.84
N ASN A 647 -12.54 -1.70 52.92
CA ASN A 647 -11.93 -2.73 53.77
C ASN A 647 -10.81 -3.54 53.09
N TRP A 648 -10.34 -3.13 51.92
CA TRP A 648 -9.23 -3.81 51.26
C TRP A 648 -7.92 -3.67 52.04
N PRO A 649 -7.08 -4.74 52.12
CA PRO A 649 -5.78 -4.69 52.78
C PRO A 649 -4.89 -3.55 52.25
N LEU A 650 -4.01 -3.05 53.11
CA LEU A 650 -2.99 -2.06 52.74
C LEU A 650 -1.67 -2.70 52.31
N ASP A 651 -1.45 -3.98 52.61
CA ASP A 651 -0.26 -4.71 52.18
C ASP A 651 -0.46 -5.27 50.76
N PRO A 652 0.49 -5.09 49.82
CA PRO A 652 0.35 -5.57 48.45
C PRO A 652 0.16 -7.09 48.35
N VAL A 653 0.87 -7.87 49.19
CA VAL A 653 0.78 -9.33 49.15
C VAL A 653 -0.58 -9.78 49.68
N ALA A 654 -1.05 -9.19 50.78
CA ALA A 654 -2.38 -9.44 51.34
C ALA A 654 -3.50 -9.03 50.37
N MET A 655 -3.33 -7.93 49.62
CA MET A 655 -4.25 -7.51 48.55
C MET A 655 -4.37 -8.60 47.48
N GLU A 656 -3.25 -9.08 46.94
CA GLU A 656 -3.28 -10.13 45.91
C GLU A 656 -3.87 -11.44 46.44
N LYS A 657 -3.52 -11.85 47.67
CA LYS A 657 -4.14 -13.03 48.30
C LYS A 657 -5.65 -12.86 48.52
N THR A 658 -6.10 -11.64 48.83
CA THR A 658 -7.54 -11.33 48.94
C THR A 658 -8.24 -11.47 47.59
N LYS A 659 -7.63 -10.97 46.50
CA LYS A 659 -8.15 -11.18 45.14
C LYS A 659 -8.22 -12.66 44.79
N THR A 660 -7.18 -13.44 45.11
CA THR A 660 -7.20 -14.91 44.92
C THR A 660 -8.35 -15.56 45.68
N ALA A 661 -8.60 -15.16 46.94
CA ALA A 661 -9.71 -15.69 47.72
C ALA A 661 -11.08 -15.36 47.09
N PHE A 662 -11.27 -14.13 46.58
CA PHE A 662 -12.47 -13.79 45.80
C PHE A 662 -12.60 -14.62 44.53
N LEU A 663 -11.51 -14.79 43.77
CA LEU A 663 -11.52 -15.59 42.53
C LEU A 663 -11.87 -17.05 42.79
N LEU A 664 -11.36 -17.65 43.87
CA LEU A 664 -11.72 -19.01 44.28
C LEU A 664 -13.21 -19.12 44.62
N LYS A 665 -13.73 -18.19 45.43
CA LYS A 665 -15.15 -18.17 45.78
C LYS A 665 -16.04 -17.96 44.55
N ILE A 666 -15.68 -17.05 43.64
CA ILE A 666 -16.35 -16.87 42.34
C ILE A 666 -16.32 -18.17 41.54
N GLY A 667 -15.18 -18.86 41.52
CA GLY A 667 -15.03 -20.17 40.88
C GLY A 667 -16.03 -21.19 41.42
N GLU A 668 -16.10 -21.36 42.74
CA GLU A 668 -17.07 -22.25 43.40
C GLU A 668 -18.52 -21.91 43.01
N SER A 669 -18.88 -20.63 43.07
CA SER A 669 -20.24 -20.17 42.72
C SER A 669 -20.61 -20.40 41.25
N LEU A 670 -19.63 -20.36 40.34
CA LEU A 670 -19.83 -20.69 38.92
C LEU A 670 -19.91 -22.19 38.68
N GLU A 671 -19.17 -22.99 39.44
CA GLU A 671 -19.25 -24.45 39.41
C GLU A 671 -20.63 -24.96 39.85
N ASP A 672 -21.20 -24.35 40.90
CA ASP A 672 -22.58 -24.60 41.34
C ASP A 672 -23.62 -24.30 40.24
N ARG A 673 -23.31 -23.37 39.34
CA ARG A 673 -24.13 -23.02 38.17
C ARG A 673 -23.86 -23.92 36.95
N GLY A 674 -23.07 -24.98 37.11
CA GLY A 674 -22.84 -26.01 36.10
C GLY A 674 -21.74 -25.69 35.09
N MET A 675 -20.90 -24.68 35.37
CA MET A 675 -19.66 -24.43 34.63
C MET A 675 -18.53 -25.30 35.18
N PHE A 676 -17.45 -25.47 34.43
CA PHE A 676 -16.25 -26.15 34.93
C PHE A 676 -15.21 -25.13 35.32
N VAL A 677 -14.60 -25.28 36.48
CA VAL A 677 -13.57 -24.37 36.97
C VAL A 677 -12.27 -25.12 37.20
N SER A 678 -11.17 -24.56 36.73
CA SER A 678 -9.82 -25.03 36.95
C SER A 678 -9.03 -23.94 37.66
N ALA A 679 -8.69 -24.18 38.92
CA ALA A 679 -7.92 -23.26 39.75
C ALA A 679 -6.50 -23.79 39.96
N SER A 680 -5.52 -22.90 39.84
CA SER A 680 -4.11 -23.10 40.18
C SER A 680 -3.66 -22.01 41.16
N GLU A 681 -2.40 -22.04 41.60
CA GLU A 681 -1.85 -21.02 42.51
C GLU A 681 -1.99 -19.59 41.95
N ASN A 682 -1.92 -19.42 40.63
CA ASN A 682 -1.82 -18.12 39.98
C ASN A 682 -3.05 -17.75 39.12
N GLU A 683 -3.94 -18.71 38.86
CA GLU A 683 -4.99 -18.57 37.85
C GLU A 683 -6.28 -19.29 38.24
N VAL A 684 -7.42 -18.66 37.98
CA VAL A 684 -8.74 -19.28 38.01
C VAL A 684 -9.34 -19.21 36.61
N ASN A 685 -9.53 -20.38 36.01
CA ASN A 685 -10.01 -20.54 34.65
C ASN A 685 -11.43 -21.14 34.67
N VAL A 686 -12.34 -20.58 33.88
CA VAL A 686 -13.72 -21.05 33.76
C VAL A 686 -13.97 -21.56 32.34
N LEU A 687 -14.38 -22.82 32.22
CA LEU A 687 -14.70 -23.45 30.95
C LEU A 687 -16.21 -23.48 30.76
N THR A 688 -16.69 -22.80 29.73
CA THR A 688 -18.11 -22.71 29.38
C THR A 688 -18.32 -22.38 27.91
N SER A 689 -19.44 -22.84 27.35
CA SER A 689 -19.86 -22.53 25.96
C SER A 689 -18.79 -22.82 24.89
N GLY A 690 -17.90 -23.78 25.13
CA GLY A 690 -16.82 -24.14 24.21
C GLY A 690 -15.52 -23.33 24.41
N TYR A 691 -15.44 -22.44 25.39
CA TYR A 691 -14.27 -21.58 25.60
C TYR A 691 -13.76 -21.67 27.04
N SER A 692 -12.49 -21.30 27.25
CA SER A 692 -11.88 -21.13 28.57
C SER A 692 -11.66 -19.63 28.83
N PHE A 693 -12.02 -19.15 30.03
CA PHE A 693 -11.88 -17.76 30.44
C PHE A 693 -11.00 -17.65 31.68
N LEU A 694 -9.94 -16.86 31.62
CA LEU A 694 -9.07 -16.57 32.76
C LEU A 694 -9.59 -15.34 33.50
N LEU A 695 -10.02 -15.51 34.75
CA LEU A 695 -10.56 -14.42 35.56
C LEU A 695 -9.45 -13.69 36.30
N LYS A 696 -9.44 -12.35 36.21
CA LYS A 696 -8.54 -11.45 36.95
C LYS A 696 -9.33 -10.34 37.61
N ILE A 697 -9.00 -10.00 38.86
CA ILE A 697 -9.63 -8.89 39.58
C ILE A 697 -8.72 -7.66 39.48
N PHE A 698 -9.26 -6.57 38.93
CA PHE A 698 -8.61 -5.27 38.97
C PHE A 698 -9.15 -4.44 40.14
N HIS A 699 -8.24 -3.82 40.90
CA HIS A 699 -8.60 -2.92 41.99
C HIS A 699 -7.83 -1.59 41.93
N GLU A 700 -8.55 -0.47 42.05
CA GLU A 700 -8.00 0.89 41.86
C GLU A 700 -6.84 1.25 42.80
N ARG A 701 -6.84 0.74 44.05
CA ARG A 701 -5.75 0.98 45.01
C ARG A 701 -4.41 0.46 44.52
N GLY A 702 -4.40 -0.59 43.69
CA GLY A 702 -3.16 -1.12 43.12
C GLY A 702 -2.40 -0.11 42.25
N LEU A 703 -3.08 0.92 41.73
CA LEU A 703 -2.44 2.00 40.99
C LEU A 703 -1.73 3.01 41.90
N VAL A 704 -2.19 3.20 43.14
CA VAL A 704 -1.74 4.26 44.06
C VAL A 704 -0.55 3.82 44.93
N MET A 705 -0.39 2.51 45.16
CA MET A 705 0.62 1.94 46.06
C MET A 705 2.08 2.08 45.59
N GLN A 706 2.34 2.69 44.42
CA GLN A 706 3.68 2.93 43.87
C GLN A 706 4.08 4.42 43.84
N LYS A 707 3.83 5.19 44.92
CA LYS A 707 4.63 6.43 45.10
C LYS A 707 6.03 6.03 45.54
N PRO A 708 7.10 6.33 44.78
CA PRO A 708 8.46 5.98 45.17
C PRO A 708 8.81 6.72 46.46
N VAL A 709 9.06 5.95 47.51
CA VAL A 709 9.72 6.42 48.73
C VAL A 709 11.21 6.17 48.51
N GLY A 710 11.97 7.22 48.20
CA GLY A 710 13.43 7.18 48.16
C GLY A 710 14.07 6.79 46.82
N ASP A 711 15.30 7.28 46.62
CA ASP A 711 16.14 7.22 45.41
C ASP A 711 16.64 5.81 45.00
N ASP A 712 16.05 4.74 45.52
CA ASP A 712 16.48 3.39 45.16
C ASP A 712 15.90 2.96 43.81
N LYS A 713 16.81 2.85 42.83
CA LYS A 713 16.61 2.32 41.46
C LYS A 713 16.22 0.84 41.42
N THR A 714 15.38 0.37 42.34
CA THR A 714 14.76 -0.93 42.23
C THR A 714 13.85 -0.89 41.00
N GLN A 715 14.07 -1.84 40.07
CA GLN A 715 13.26 -2.00 38.87
C GLN A 715 11.79 -1.92 39.26
N SER A 716 11.12 -0.84 38.88
CA SER A 716 9.67 -0.68 39.05
C SER A 716 8.99 -1.75 38.21
N VAL A 717 8.86 -2.96 38.76
CA VAL A 717 7.95 -3.97 38.25
C VAL A 717 6.58 -3.32 38.30
N LEU A 718 5.96 -3.13 37.13
CA LEU A 718 4.60 -2.62 37.03
C LEU A 718 3.73 -3.55 37.88
N SER A 719 3.00 -2.99 38.86
CA SER A 719 2.02 -3.77 39.62
C SER A 719 1.04 -4.47 38.66
N GLU A 720 0.57 -5.67 39.00
CA GLU A 720 -0.39 -6.41 38.17
C GLU A 720 -1.63 -5.56 37.83
N ASP A 721 -2.13 -4.75 38.78
CA ASP A 721 -3.25 -3.83 38.54
C ASP A 721 -2.96 -2.74 37.50
N LYS A 722 -1.73 -2.19 37.48
CA LYS A 722 -1.34 -1.20 36.46
C LYS A 722 -1.31 -1.83 35.07
N MET A 723 -0.83 -3.06 34.95
CA MET A 723 -0.86 -3.82 33.69
C MET A 723 -2.30 -4.14 33.26
N LEU A 724 -3.15 -4.60 34.18
CA LEU A 724 -4.57 -4.85 33.91
C LEU A 724 -5.28 -3.58 33.44
N PHE A 725 -5.03 -2.45 34.11
CA PHE A 725 -5.56 -1.16 33.71
C PHE A 725 -5.13 -0.79 32.28
N GLN A 726 -3.84 -0.86 31.96
CA GLN A 726 -3.35 -0.56 30.61
C GLN A 726 -3.96 -1.49 29.55
N ARG A 727 -4.10 -2.79 29.83
CA ARG A 727 -4.75 -3.76 28.94
C ARG A 727 -6.24 -3.50 28.77
N SER A 728 -6.92 -3.07 29.83
CA SER A 728 -8.34 -2.70 29.79
C SER A 728 -8.59 -1.50 28.88
N GLN A 729 -7.76 -0.46 29.01
CA GLN A 729 -7.83 0.75 28.19
C GLN A 729 -7.50 0.41 26.73
N HIS A 730 -6.44 -0.36 26.50
CA HIS A 730 -6.04 -0.81 25.17
C HIS A 730 -7.14 -1.64 24.48
N SER A 731 -7.67 -2.67 25.16
CA SER A 731 -8.71 -3.54 24.62
C SER A 731 -9.96 -2.75 24.20
N SER A 732 -10.42 -1.84 25.07
CA SER A 732 -11.57 -0.98 24.79
C SER A 732 -11.34 -0.08 23.57
N MET A 733 -10.20 0.62 23.51
CA MET A 733 -9.91 1.56 22.43
C MET A 733 -9.73 0.85 21.08
N ILE A 734 -9.02 -0.28 21.06
CA ILE A 734 -8.80 -1.05 19.84
C ILE A 734 -10.11 -1.67 19.33
N ASN A 735 -10.97 -2.15 20.23
CA ASN A 735 -12.29 -2.64 19.84
C ASN A 735 -13.15 -1.51 19.25
N GLY A 736 -13.13 -0.32 19.86
CA GLY A 736 -13.78 0.88 19.31
C GLY A 736 -13.24 1.27 17.94
N LEU A 737 -11.91 1.17 17.74
CA LEU A 737 -11.26 1.42 16.45
C LEU A 737 -11.70 0.40 15.38
N HIS A 738 -11.79 -0.89 15.73
CA HIS A 738 -12.32 -1.92 14.84
C HIS A 738 -13.77 -1.61 14.43
N GLY A 739 -14.60 -1.17 15.38
CA GLY A 739 -15.98 -0.73 15.09
C GLY A 739 -16.03 0.42 14.08
N ARG A 740 -15.07 1.36 14.14
CA ARG A 740 -14.93 2.47 13.18
C ARG A 740 -14.36 2.01 11.83
N TYR A 741 -13.40 1.09 11.84
CA TYR A 741 -12.71 0.58 10.66
C TYR A 741 -12.66 -0.95 10.67
N GLN A 742 -13.69 -1.63 10.15
CA GLN A 742 -13.79 -3.10 10.27
C GLN A 742 -12.65 -3.88 9.57
N VAL A 743 -11.95 -3.27 8.61
CA VAL A 743 -10.74 -3.85 7.96
C VAL A 743 -9.51 -3.81 8.86
N TYR A 744 -9.51 -3.00 9.92
CA TYR A 744 -8.40 -2.90 10.87
C TYR A 744 -7.99 -4.28 11.43
N GLY A 745 -8.96 -5.06 11.91
CA GLY A 745 -8.72 -6.40 12.49
C GLY A 745 -7.97 -7.33 11.53
N PRO A 746 -8.49 -7.57 10.31
CA PRO A 746 -7.80 -8.33 9.27
C PRO A 746 -6.37 -7.85 8.94
N VAL A 747 -6.12 -6.53 8.93
CA VAL A 747 -4.77 -5.99 8.70
C VAL A 747 -3.83 -6.31 9.86
N VAL A 748 -4.28 -6.16 11.10
CA VAL A 748 -3.51 -6.54 12.29
C VAL A 748 -3.16 -8.02 12.26
N ARG A 749 -4.10 -8.88 11.86
CA ARG A 749 -3.88 -10.33 11.77
C ARG A 749 -2.75 -10.66 10.79
N LEU A 750 -2.74 -10.05 9.61
CA LEU A 750 -1.62 -10.18 8.66
C LEU A 750 -0.31 -9.63 9.23
N ALA A 751 -0.34 -8.47 9.89
CA ALA A 751 0.84 -7.86 10.50
C ALA A 751 1.46 -8.74 11.59
N LYS A 752 0.65 -9.25 12.52
CA LYS A 752 1.09 -10.18 13.58
C LYS A 752 1.60 -11.50 12.99
N ARG A 753 0.91 -12.04 11.99
CA ARG A 753 1.34 -13.25 11.29
C ARG A 753 2.71 -13.06 10.62
N TRP A 754 2.95 -11.90 10.02
CA TRP A 754 4.24 -11.53 9.44
C TRP A 754 5.35 -11.35 10.49
N ILE A 755 5.06 -10.64 11.59
CA ILE A 755 5.99 -10.46 12.72
C ILE A 755 6.42 -11.82 13.31
N SER A 756 5.44 -12.73 13.47
CA SER A 756 5.70 -14.10 13.92
C SER A 756 6.53 -14.88 12.90
N ALA A 757 6.17 -14.83 11.62
CA ALA A 757 6.86 -15.55 10.57
C ALA A 757 8.35 -15.17 10.42
N HIS A 758 8.69 -13.91 10.72
CA HIS A 758 10.07 -13.40 10.75
C HIS A 758 10.74 -13.47 12.13
N LEU A 759 10.18 -14.25 13.05
CA LEU A 759 10.74 -14.55 14.37
C LEU A 759 10.96 -13.32 15.28
N PHE A 760 10.08 -12.33 15.17
CA PHE A 760 10.14 -11.09 15.97
C PHE A 760 9.22 -11.08 17.20
N SER A 761 8.50 -12.18 17.50
CA SER A 761 7.53 -12.21 18.61
C SER A 761 8.16 -12.00 19.99
N SER A 762 9.44 -12.34 20.19
CA SER A 762 10.15 -12.03 21.44
C SER A 762 10.33 -10.54 21.72
N PHE A 763 10.23 -9.71 20.68
CA PHE A 763 10.71 -8.33 20.73
C PHE A 763 9.62 -7.29 20.52
N ILE A 764 8.46 -7.69 19.99
CA ILE A 764 7.35 -6.79 19.69
C ILE A 764 6.08 -7.45 20.23
N SER A 765 5.41 -6.78 21.16
CA SER A 765 4.15 -7.27 21.72
C SER A 765 3.01 -7.19 20.69
N GLU A 766 1.97 -7.98 20.90
CA GLU A 766 0.76 -7.94 20.06
C GLU A 766 0.13 -6.54 20.04
N GLU A 767 0.06 -5.89 21.21
CA GLU A 767 -0.47 -4.55 21.43
C GLU A 767 0.36 -3.48 20.69
N ALA A 768 1.69 -3.63 20.64
CA ALA A 768 2.54 -2.72 19.88
C ALA A 768 2.24 -2.83 18.37
N VAL A 769 2.05 -4.04 17.84
CA VAL A 769 1.64 -4.24 16.44
C VAL A 769 0.27 -3.60 16.18
N GLU A 770 -0.68 -3.79 17.10
CA GLU A 770 -2.01 -3.18 17.04
C GLU A 770 -1.96 -1.65 16.95
N LEU A 771 -1.12 -1.00 17.74
CA LEU A 771 -0.95 0.46 17.73
C LEU A 771 -0.26 0.97 16.46
N VAL A 772 0.77 0.26 15.97
CA VAL A 772 1.44 0.63 14.70
C VAL A 772 0.46 0.53 13.53
N VAL A 773 -0.38 -0.51 13.50
CA VAL A 773 -1.46 -0.60 12.49
C VAL A 773 -2.53 0.46 12.72
N ALA A 774 -2.86 0.83 13.97
CA ALA A 774 -3.85 1.87 14.22
C ALA A 774 -3.43 3.21 13.58
N HIS A 775 -2.13 3.50 13.58
CA HIS A 775 -1.59 4.71 12.97
C HIS A 775 -1.98 4.88 11.48
N ILE A 776 -1.95 3.80 10.68
CA ILE A 776 -2.30 3.88 9.24
C ILE A 776 -3.78 4.15 8.97
N PHE A 777 -4.66 3.98 9.97
CA PHE A 777 -6.09 4.32 9.87
C PHE A 777 -6.38 5.72 10.41
N LEU A 778 -5.69 6.12 11.49
CA LEU A 778 -5.90 7.40 12.17
C LEU A 778 -5.19 8.57 11.46
N LYS A 779 -4.00 8.33 10.92
CA LYS A 779 -3.21 9.30 10.15
C LYS A 779 -2.82 8.70 8.80
N PRO A 780 -3.79 8.48 7.89
CA PRO A 780 -3.56 7.72 6.66
C PRO A 780 -2.75 8.47 5.60
N PHE A 781 -2.47 9.78 5.78
CA PHE A 781 -1.81 10.62 4.78
C PHE A 781 -0.46 10.06 4.32
N PRO A 782 -0.09 10.22 3.03
CA PRO A 782 -0.84 10.83 1.93
C PRO A 782 -1.91 9.91 1.31
N PHE A 783 -2.26 8.80 1.94
CA PHE A 783 -3.32 7.90 1.50
C PHE A 783 -4.65 8.20 2.20
N HIS A 784 -5.68 7.43 1.85
CA HIS A 784 -6.93 7.31 2.59
C HIS A 784 -6.85 6.15 3.58
N ALA A 785 -7.73 6.06 4.59
CA ALA A 785 -7.77 4.87 5.44
C ALA A 785 -7.98 3.59 4.58
N PRO A 786 -7.20 2.50 4.80
CA PRO A 786 -7.34 1.29 3.99
C PRO A 786 -8.73 0.66 4.11
N SER A 787 -9.28 0.20 2.99
CA SER A 787 -10.54 -0.57 2.94
C SER A 787 -10.34 -2.00 2.44
N SER A 788 -9.09 -2.46 2.33
CA SER A 788 -8.74 -3.87 2.12
C SER A 788 -7.58 -4.31 3.01
N ARG A 789 -7.52 -5.62 3.29
CA ARG A 789 -6.48 -6.22 4.11
C ARG A 789 -5.09 -6.15 3.44
N VAL A 790 -5.02 -6.30 2.12
CA VAL A 790 -3.76 -6.26 1.36
C VAL A 790 -3.20 -4.84 1.30
N ALA A 791 -4.04 -3.84 1.02
CA ALA A 791 -3.60 -2.44 1.01
C ALA A 791 -3.15 -1.98 2.39
N GLY A 792 -3.90 -2.35 3.44
CA GLY A 792 -3.51 -2.08 4.82
C GLY A 792 -2.20 -2.76 5.21
N PHE A 793 -1.98 -4.02 4.82
CA PHE A 793 -0.74 -4.75 5.07
C PHE A 793 0.46 -4.12 4.36
N LEU A 794 0.33 -3.75 3.08
CA LEU A 794 1.38 -3.05 2.34
C LEU A 794 1.76 -1.73 3.04
N ARG A 795 0.78 -0.96 3.50
CA ARG A 795 1.01 0.32 4.18
C ARG A 795 1.62 0.13 5.57
N PHE A 796 1.25 -0.93 6.30
CA PHE A 796 1.93 -1.31 7.54
C PHE A 796 3.42 -1.56 7.31
N LEU A 797 3.79 -2.36 6.30
CA LEU A 797 5.20 -2.64 5.98
C LEU A 797 5.97 -1.37 5.58
N ARG A 798 5.34 -0.48 4.83
CA ARG A 798 5.93 0.83 4.47
C ARG A 798 6.10 1.72 5.68
N LEU A 799 5.10 1.82 6.55
CA LEU A 799 5.19 2.60 7.78
C LEU A 799 6.34 2.09 8.66
N LEU A 800 6.40 0.79 8.91
CA LEU A 800 7.42 0.18 9.75
C LEU A 800 8.84 0.38 9.20
N SER A 801 8.99 0.41 7.87
CA SER A 801 10.29 0.59 7.22
C SER A 801 10.75 2.04 7.06
N SER A 802 9.82 3.00 6.95
CA SER A 802 10.14 4.40 6.64
C SER A 802 9.96 5.37 7.79
N PHE A 803 9.21 5.01 8.84
CA PHE A 803 8.99 5.90 9.98
C PHE A 803 10.30 6.24 10.69
N ASP A 804 10.48 7.52 11.01
CA ASP A 804 11.65 8.01 11.75
C ASP A 804 11.54 7.71 13.25
N TRP A 805 11.84 6.47 13.59
CA TRP A 805 11.87 6.01 14.98
C TRP A 805 12.92 6.72 15.83
N ILE A 806 13.91 7.38 15.22
CA ILE A 806 15.03 7.98 15.95
C ILE A 806 14.62 9.34 16.52
N PHE A 807 14.00 10.18 15.70
CA PHE A 807 13.69 11.57 16.09
C PHE A 807 12.20 11.85 16.31
N SER A 808 11.31 10.88 16.06
CA SER A 808 9.87 11.07 16.23
C SER A 808 9.20 10.02 17.13
N PRO A 809 8.37 10.45 18.10
CA PRO A 809 7.41 9.56 18.73
C PRO A 809 6.22 9.29 17.79
N MET A 810 5.74 8.05 17.76
CA MET A 810 4.49 7.72 17.08
C MET A 810 3.33 7.99 18.02
N VAL A 811 2.51 8.99 17.68
CA VAL A 811 1.34 9.39 18.47
C VAL A 811 0.09 8.74 17.88
N ILE A 812 -0.57 7.89 18.65
CA ILE A 812 -1.76 7.13 18.28
C ILE A 812 -2.95 7.67 19.08
N ASP A 813 -3.64 8.63 18.48
CA ASP A 813 -4.82 9.27 19.05
C ASP A 813 -6.10 8.64 18.51
N ILE A 814 -6.58 7.60 19.17
CA ILE A 814 -7.72 6.79 18.68
C ILE A 814 -9.04 7.60 18.71
N ASN A 815 -9.21 8.42 19.75
CA ASN A 815 -10.45 9.14 20.03
C ASN A 815 -10.38 10.64 19.71
N ASN A 816 -9.22 11.17 19.32
CA ASN A 816 -8.92 12.60 19.21
C ASN A 816 -8.99 13.32 20.57
N ASP A 817 -8.43 12.69 21.60
CA ASP A 817 -8.45 13.19 22.97
C ASP A 817 -7.26 14.12 23.25
N PHE A 818 -6.20 14.08 22.44
CA PHE A 818 -4.99 14.85 22.73
C PHE A 818 -5.17 16.33 22.45
N ASN A 819 -4.69 17.13 23.40
CA ASN A 819 -4.54 18.58 23.27
C ASN A 819 -3.04 18.98 23.21
N LEU A 820 -2.77 20.27 23.06
CA LEU A 820 -1.39 20.80 22.96
C LEU A 820 -0.52 20.52 24.19
N MET A 821 -1.13 20.40 25.39
CA MET A 821 -0.39 20.04 26.60
C MET A 821 0.03 18.57 26.57
N ASP A 822 -0.85 17.68 26.07
CA ASP A 822 -0.52 16.27 25.90
C ASP A 822 0.59 16.08 24.85
N GLU A 823 0.53 16.82 23.73
CA GLU A 823 1.59 16.78 22.73
C GLU A 823 2.94 17.23 23.30
N LYS A 824 2.95 18.28 24.12
CA LYS A 824 4.15 18.74 24.80
C LYS A 824 4.67 17.67 25.77
N GLU A 825 3.80 17.09 26.59
CA GLU A 825 4.14 16.04 27.54
C GLU A 825 4.75 14.81 26.85
N ILE A 826 4.15 14.36 25.74
CA ILE A 826 4.65 13.23 24.95
C ILE A 826 6.06 13.54 24.40
N ASN A 827 6.27 14.75 23.87
CA ASN A 827 7.58 15.13 23.36
C ASN A 827 8.62 15.22 24.49
N ASP A 828 8.25 15.77 25.65
CA ASP A 828 9.14 15.83 26.81
C ASP A 828 9.52 14.41 27.28
N ASN A 829 8.55 13.49 27.37
CA ASN A 829 8.77 12.08 27.70
C ASN A 829 9.67 11.37 26.68
N PHE A 830 9.43 11.60 25.38
CA PHE A 830 10.28 11.07 24.32
C PHE A 830 11.72 11.57 24.46
N MET A 831 11.93 12.87 24.64
CA MET A 831 13.27 13.44 24.83
C MET A 831 13.97 12.91 26.08
N LEU A 832 13.22 12.70 27.18
CA LEU A 832 13.76 12.05 28.38
C LEU A 832 14.20 10.61 28.11
N SER A 833 13.40 9.82 27.38
CA SER A 833 13.78 8.44 27.02
C SER A 833 15.01 8.36 26.10
N ARG A 834 15.28 9.41 25.31
CA ARG A 834 16.50 9.50 24.49
C ARG A 834 17.73 9.90 25.33
N LYS A 835 17.55 10.72 26.37
CA LYS A 835 18.64 11.19 27.25
C LYS A 835 19.04 10.20 28.35
N SER A 836 18.14 9.34 28.84
CA SER A 836 18.47 8.40 29.92
C SER A 836 19.65 7.48 29.53
N TYR A 837 19.67 7.04 28.27
CA TYR A 837 20.75 6.24 27.71
C TYR A 837 22.10 6.97 27.64
N GLU A 838 22.11 8.27 27.30
CA GLU A 838 23.35 9.08 27.29
C GLU A 838 24.01 9.13 28.68
N ARG A 839 23.20 9.05 29.75
CA ARG A 839 23.68 9.08 31.13
C ARG A 839 24.13 7.70 31.63
N ASN A 840 23.51 6.62 31.15
CA ASN A 840 23.86 5.27 31.54
C ASN A 840 23.86 4.32 30.33
N PRO A 841 25.04 3.96 29.78
CA PRO A 841 25.16 3.04 28.65
C PRO A 841 24.60 1.63 28.91
N HIS A 842 24.32 1.29 30.17
CA HIS A 842 23.66 0.05 30.56
C HIS A 842 22.14 0.11 30.43
N ASP A 843 21.53 1.29 30.34
CA ASP A 843 20.10 1.42 30.11
C ASP A 843 19.75 0.85 28.72
N ILE A 844 18.62 0.17 28.61
CA ILE A 844 18.14 -0.30 27.32
C ILE A 844 17.61 0.93 26.56
N GLU A 845 18.23 1.26 25.43
CA GLU A 845 17.76 2.35 24.59
C GLU A 845 16.44 1.97 23.89
N PRO A 846 15.28 2.55 24.28
CA PRO A 846 13.99 2.20 23.70
C PRO A 846 13.97 2.69 22.25
N ALA A 847 13.81 1.82 21.26
CA ALA A 847 13.86 2.27 19.86
C ALA A 847 12.50 2.76 19.35
N MET A 848 11.44 2.06 19.75
CA MET A 848 10.06 2.35 19.36
C MET A 848 9.35 3.08 20.49
N PHE A 849 8.81 4.27 20.21
CA PHE A 849 8.04 5.06 21.18
C PHE A 849 6.61 5.21 20.68
N LEU A 850 5.67 4.57 21.36
CA LEU A 850 4.24 4.56 21.03
C LEU A 850 3.48 5.31 22.13
N ALA A 851 2.94 6.48 21.79
CA ALA A 851 2.16 7.30 22.72
C ALA A 851 0.65 7.14 22.46
N THR A 852 -0.10 6.89 23.52
CA THR A 852 -1.58 6.78 23.52
C THR A 852 -2.15 7.60 24.68
N SER A 853 -3.46 7.86 24.69
CA SER A 853 -4.07 8.65 25.77
C SER A 853 -3.96 8.00 27.16
N TYR A 854 -3.85 6.67 27.23
CA TYR A 854 -3.62 5.94 28.48
C TYR A 854 -2.13 5.68 28.80
N ASP A 855 -1.22 5.96 27.87
CA ASP A 855 0.23 5.74 28.03
C ASP A 855 1.03 6.74 27.17
N LYS A 856 1.28 7.92 27.74
CA LYS A 856 2.04 9.01 27.11
C LYS A 856 3.56 8.86 27.24
N THR A 857 4.01 7.93 28.09
CA THR A 857 5.43 7.66 28.36
C THR A 857 5.96 6.46 27.57
N SER A 858 5.08 5.77 26.83
CA SER A 858 5.41 4.56 26.06
C SER A 858 5.91 3.42 26.97
N GLU A 859 5.37 3.33 28.19
CA GLU A 859 5.82 2.40 29.22
C GLU A 859 5.25 0.99 29.04
N ALA A 860 4.02 0.86 28.54
CA ALA A 860 3.27 -0.39 28.57
C ALA A 860 3.87 -1.45 27.64
N TRP A 861 4.18 -1.08 26.40
CA TRP A 861 4.45 -2.04 25.33
C TRP A 861 5.87 -1.98 24.76
N THR A 862 6.49 -0.79 24.75
CA THR A 862 7.76 -0.60 24.04
C THR A 862 8.89 0.05 24.86
N LYS A 863 8.73 0.10 26.20
CA LYS A 863 9.73 0.64 27.13
C LYS A 863 11.09 -0.03 27.01
N GLN A 864 11.11 -1.36 26.89
CA GLN A 864 12.34 -2.17 26.91
C GLN A 864 12.65 -2.82 25.55
N SER A 865 11.68 -2.92 24.65
CA SER A 865 11.82 -3.63 23.39
C SER A 865 10.89 -3.05 22.33
N PRO A 866 11.27 -3.01 21.04
CA PRO A 866 12.54 -3.45 20.47
C PRO A 866 13.72 -2.52 20.80
N SER A 867 14.92 -3.10 20.87
CA SER A 867 16.17 -2.33 20.84
C SER A 867 16.44 -1.77 19.45
N LYS A 868 17.34 -0.78 19.30
CA LYS A 868 17.66 -0.17 17.99
C LYS A 868 18.10 -1.17 16.93
N SER A 869 18.91 -2.16 17.32
CA SER A 869 19.40 -3.19 16.39
C SER A 869 18.28 -4.10 15.90
N VAL A 870 17.36 -4.46 16.79
CA VAL A 870 16.18 -5.27 16.45
C VAL A 870 15.24 -4.47 15.55
N LEU A 871 14.92 -3.22 15.91
CA LEU A 871 14.03 -2.37 15.11
C LEU A 871 14.61 -2.10 13.71
N LYS A 872 15.93 -1.87 13.60
CA LYS A 872 16.60 -1.74 12.30
C LYS A 872 16.45 -3.00 11.44
N ARG A 873 16.55 -4.19 12.04
CA ARG A 873 16.34 -5.47 11.35
C ARG A 873 14.88 -5.61 10.90
N VAL A 874 13.94 -5.32 11.78
CA VAL A 874 12.49 -5.33 11.48
C VAL A 874 12.16 -4.38 10.33
N ALA A 875 12.67 -3.14 10.36
CA ALA A 875 12.47 -2.15 9.30
C ALA A 875 13.06 -2.60 7.95
N ALA A 876 14.24 -3.25 7.96
CA ALA A 876 14.83 -3.80 6.74
C ALA A 876 13.97 -4.93 6.13
N TYR A 877 13.46 -5.84 6.97
CA TYR A 877 12.57 -6.92 6.51
C TYR A 877 11.25 -6.36 5.99
N ALA A 878 10.70 -5.35 6.66
CA ALA A 878 9.49 -4.67 6.24
C ALA A 878 9.68 -3.98 4.88
N LYS A 879 10.83 -3.34 4.65
CA LYS A 879 11.18 -2.72 3.36
C LYS A 879 11.20 -3.75 2.24
N SER A 880 11.96 -4.83 2.39
CA SER A 880 12.04 -5.90 1.38
C SER A 880 10.69 -6.56 1.14
N SER A 881 9.89 -6.76 2.19
CA SER A 881 8.53 -7.31 2.06
C SER A 881 7.58 -6.36 1.33
N ALA A 882 7.66 -5.05 1.58
CA ALA A 882 6.86 -4.05 0.88
C ALA A 882 7.20 -3.98 -0.61
N GLU A 883 8.49 -4.04 -0.94
CA GLU A 883 8.99 -4.08 -2.32
C GLU A 883 8.52 -5.35 -3.03
N LEU A 884 8.69 -6.51 -2.39
CA LEU A 884 8.22 -7.80 -2.91
C LEU A 884 6.70 -7.81 -3.12
N LEU A 885 5.92 -7.37 -2.13
CA LEU A 885 4.46 -7.31 -2.24
C LEU A 885 4.02 -6.40 -3.39
N THR A 886 4.66 -5.23 -3.53
CA THR A 886 4.38 -4.31 -4.64
C THR A 886 4.67 -4.97 -6.00
N ASN A 887 5.79 -5.70 -6.11
CA ASN A 887 6.16 -6.42 -7.34
C ASN A 887 5.21 -7.58 -7.64
N LEU A 888 4.81 -8.38 -6.63
CA LEU A 888 3.83 -9.45 -6.78
C LEU A 888 2.47 -8.90 -7.24
N MET A 889 2.07 -7.74 -6.75
CA MET A 889 0.83 -7.08 -7.18
C MET A 889 0.88 -6.61 -8.64
N LEU A 890 2.01 -6.04 -9.08
CA LEU A 890 2.18 -5.49 -10.44
C LEU A 890 2.49 -6.55 -11.50
N HIS A 891 3.31 -7.54 -11.16
CA HIS A 891 3.89 -8.49 -12.11
C HIS A 891 3.45 -9.93 -11.86
N GLY A 892 2.95 -10.24 -10.66
CA GLY A 892 2.67 -11.61 -10.24
C GLY A 892 3.90 -12.32 -9.70
N PRO A 893 3.75 -13.59 -9.27
CA PRO A 893 4.88 -14.41 -8.86
C PRO A 893 5.82 -14.69 -10.04
N SER A 894 7.13 -14.73 -9.77
CA SER A 894 8.14 -14.97 -10.80
C SER A 894 9.28 -15.84 -10.24
N GLY A 895 9.48 -17.03 -10.82
CA GLY A 895 10.49 -17.97 -10.33
C GLY A 895 10.26 -18.30 -8.86
N GLU A 896 11.26 -18.05 -8.02
CA GLU A 896 11.22 -18.30 -6.58
C GLU A 896 10.44 -17.23 -5.79
N TYR A 897 10.13 -16.07 -6.40
CA TYR A 897 9.44 -14.98 -5.71
C TYR A 897 7.92 -15.18 -5.75
N THR A 898 7.39 -15.82 -4.72
CA THR A 898 5.95 -16.11 -4.57
C THR A 898 5.32 -15.33 -3.40
N TRP A 899 4.00 -15.45 -3.22
CA TRP A 899 3.29 -14.80 -2.10
C TRP A 899 3.76 -15.33 -0.73
N GLU A 900 4.13 -16.61 -0.68
CA GLU A 900 4.67 -17.31 0.48
C GLU A 900 5.97 -16.67 0.98
N CYS A 901 6.81 -16.16 0.07
CA CYS A 901 8.08 -15.52 0.42
C CYS A 901 7.93 -14.31 1.36
N LEU A 902 6.76 -13.64 1.36
CA LEU A 902 6.48 -12.55 2.31
C LEU A 902 6.54 -13.01 3.77
N PHE A 903 6.30 -14.30 4.01
CA PHE A 903 6.24 -14.93 5.33
C PHE A 903 7.32 -16.01 5.53
N ARG A 904 8.33 -16.09 4.65
CA ARG A 904 9.48 -16.99 4.83
C ARG A 904 10.65 -16.23 5.41
N THR A 905 11.16 -16.67 6.55
CA THR A 905 12.36 -16.11 7.16
C THR A 905 13.62 -16.81 6.64
N PRO A 906 14.63 -16.09 6.12
CA PRO A 906 15.93 -16.68 5.78
C PRO A 906 16.68 -17.10 7.06
N MET A 907 16.78 -18.41 7.30
CA MET A 907 17.46 -18.99 8.48
C MET A 907 18.97 -18.74 8.49
N SER A 908 19.55 -18.47 7.32
CA SER A 908 20.96 -18.08 7.16
C SER A 908 21.31 -16.76 7.85
N ASN A 909 20.34 -16.00 8.39
CA ASN A 909 20.60 -14.77 9.14
C ASN A 909 20.87 -14.97 10.63
N TYR A 910 20.77 -16.19 11.15
CA TYR A 910 21.03 -16.52 12.55
C TYR A 910 22.38 -17.24 12.69
N ASP A 911 22.96 -17.20 13.89
CA ASP A 911 24.23 -17.88 14.17
C ASP A 911 24.00 -19.37 14.45
N ALA A 912 22.89 -19.69 15.12
CA ALA A 912 22.40 -21.04 15.30
C ALA A 912 20.88 -21.07 15.17
N VAL A 913 20.33 -22.25 14.87
CA VAL A 913 18.90 -22.48 14.71
C VAL A 913 18.51 -23.76 15.43
N ILE A 914 17.47 -23.67 16.24
CA ILE A 914 16.82 -24.79 16.93
C ILE A 914 15.57 -25.13 16.13
N LEU A 915 15.45 -26.38 15.70
CA LEU A 915 14.25 -26.91 15.07
C LEU A 915 13.47 -27.72 16.11
N LEU A 916 12.16 -27.53 16.15
CA LEU A 916 11.25 -28.21 17.06
C LEU A 916 10.52 -29.35 16.33
N HIS A 917 10.08 -30.37 17.06
CA HIS A 917 9.18 -31.39 16.54
C HIS A 917 7.80 -30.77 16.35
N GLN A 918 7.37 -30.62 15.09
CA GLN A 918 6.10 -29.99 14.74
C GLN A 918 4.92 -30.69 15.43
N GLU A 919 4.95 -32.02 15.51
CA GLU A 919 3.95 -32.85 16.16
C GLU A 919 3.94 -32.71 17.69
N LYS A 920 4.83 -31.90 18.27
CA LYS A 920 4.91 -31.59 19.70
C LYS A 920 4.63 -30.13 20.02
N LEU A 921 4.28 -29.32 19.02
CA LEU A 921 3.77 -27.97 19.22
C LEU A 921 2.35 -28.01 19.78
N CYS A 922 1.95 -26.97 20.53
CA CYS A 922 0.58 -26.83 21.05
C CYS A 922 -0.47 -26.82 19.93
N CYS A 923 -0.20 -26.09 18.84
CA CYS A 923 -1.08 -25.97 17.67
C CYS A 923 -0.32 -26.29 16.36
N PRO A 924 -0.07 -27.57 16.03
CA PRO A 924 0.72 -27.95 14.85
C PRO A 924 0.15 -27.46 13.51
N HIS A 925 -1.18 -27.27 13.44
CA HIS A 925 -1.88 -26.78 12.25
C HIS A 925 -1.73 -25.27 12.02
N HIS A 926 -1.17 -24.52 12.99
CA HIS A 926 -0.82 -23.10 12.80
C HIS A 926 0.53 -22.91 12.10
N VAL A 927 1.34 -23.96 11.94
CA VAL A 927 2.62 -23.90 11.23
C VAL A 927 2.35 -23.53 9.77
N LEU A 928 2.88 -22.39 9.33
CA LEU A 928 2.66 -21.90 7.98
C LEU A 928 3.50 -22.67 6.96
N PHE A 929 4.80 -22.78 7.25
CA PHE A 929 5.77 -23.52 6.45
C PHE A 929 6.63 -24.35 7.41
N PRO A 930 6.76 -25.67 7.21
CA PRO A 930 7.68 -26.47 8.01
C PRO A 930 9.10 -25.94 7.87
N ALA A 931 9.82 -25.82 9.00
CA ALA A 931 11.20 -25.39 8.99
C ALA A 931 12.10 -26.44 8.33
N GLU A 932 12.71 -26.02 7.22
CA GLU A 932 13.75 -26.78 6.52
C GLU A 932 15.03 -26.84 7.36
N ASN A 933 15.82 -27.89 7.14
CA ASN A 933 17.10 -28.00 7.81
C ASN A 933 18.04 -26.91 7.27
N PRO A 934 18.57 -26.03 8.12
CA PRO A 934 19.44 -24.95 7.67
C PRO A 934 20.80 -25.50 7.23
N ASP A 935 21.47 -24.79 6.32
CA ASP A 935 22.85 -25.06 5.94
C ASP A 935 23.78 -24.77 7.13
N GLY A 936 24.19 -25.82 7.84
CA GLY A 936 25.01 -25.70 9.04
C GLY A 936 25.40 -27.05 9.65
N LYS A 937 26.27 -27.01 10.67
CA LYS A 937 26.71 -28.19 11.42
C LYS A 937 25.60 -28.60 12.40
N LEU A 938 25.04 -29.80 12.23
CA LEU A 938 24.17 -30.41 13.22
C LEU A 938 24.96 -30.68 14.50
N VAL A 939 24.51 -30.10 15.62
CA VAL A 939 25.14 -30.24 16.95
C VAL A 939 24.37 -31.24 17.81
N VAL A 940 23.04 -31.17 17.79
CA VAL A 940 22.14 -32.04 18.54
C VAL A 940 21.07 -32.59 17.62
N TRP A 941 20.76 -33.87 17.75
CA TRP A 941 19.59 -34.49 17.16
C TRP A 941 18.71 -35.06 18.28
N GLY A 942 17.48 -34.57 18.37
CA GLY A 942 16.57 -34.89 19.48
C GLY A 942 15.44 -35.82 19.04
N LYS A 943 15.03 -36.72 19.94
CA LYS A 943 13.86 -37.58 19.75
C LYS A 943 12.60 -36.93 20.34
N PRO A 944 11.43 -37.07 19.70
CA PRO A 944 10.20 -36.50 20.21
C PRO A 944 9.76 -37.21 21.50
N SER A 945 9.23 -36.46 22.47
CA SER A 945 8.67 -37.03 23.71
C SER A 945 7.43 -37.88 23.39
N LYS A 946 7.19 -38.93 24.19
CA LYS A 946 5.94 -39.71 24.14
C LYS A 946 4.89 -39.18 25.13
N ASP A 947 5.29 -38.28 26.03
CA ASP A 947 4.48 -37.83 27.17
C ASP A 947 3.47 -36.76 26.76
N PHE A 948 3.79 -36.00 25.70
CA PHE A 948 2.89 -34.99 25.13
C PHE A 948 2.41 -35.38 23.74
N CYS A 949 1.09 -35.26 23.54
CA CYS A 949 0.46 -35.32 22.23
C CYS A 949 -0.51 -34.14 22.11
N PRO A 950 -0.42 -33.31 21.05
CA PRO A 950 -1.26 -32.13 20.89
C PRO A 950 -2.73 -32.46 20.62
N TYR A 951 -3.03 -33.69 20.23
CA TYR A 951 -4.40 -34.16 20.00
C TYR A 951 -4.72 -35.36 20.90
N MET A 952 -5.86 -35.30 21.55
CA MET A 952 -6.40 -36.36 22.38
C MET A 952 -7.55 -37.08 21.65
N PRO A 953 -7.53 -38.41 21.54
CA PRO A 953 -8.66 -39.17 21.02
C PRO A 953 -9.85 -39.13 21.98
N LEU A 954 -11.05 -38.85 21.46
CA LEU A 954 -12.31 -38.77 22.25
C LEU A 954 -13.27 -39.95 21.99
N ASN A 955 -12.87 -40.93 21.18
CA ASN A 955 -13.70 -42.09 20.87
C ASN A 955 -13.93 -42.99 22.10
N LYS A 956 -15.10 -43.64 22.16
CA LYS A 956 -15.43 -44.66 23.18
C LYS A 956 -14.39 -45.78 23.16
N GLY A 957 -13.49 -45.78 24.14
CA GLY A 957 -12.35 -46.72 24.25
C GLY A 957 -11.03 -46.05 24.64
N ALA A 958 -10.81 -44.79 24.23
CA ALA A 958 -9.57 -44.06 24.55
C ALA A 958 -9.64 -43.28 25.88
N VAL A 959 -10.85 -42.91 26.29
CA VAL A 959 -11.14 -42.20 27.53
C VAL A 959 -12.32 -42.88 28.24
N LYS A 960 -12.28 -43.01 29.58
CA LYS A 960 -13.35 -43.65 30.37
C LYS A 960 -14.66 -42.86 30.33
N GLY A 961 -14.60 -41.55 30.06
CA GLY A 961 -15.74 -40.66 29.89
C GLY A 961 -15.32 -39.20 29.64
N LEU A 962 -16.28 -38.31 29.40
CA LEU A 962 -16.03 -36.88 29.18
C LEU A 962 -15.29 -36.21 30.34
N HIS A 963 -15.54 -36.65 31.57
CA HIS A 963 -14.87 -36.16 32.77
C HIS A 963 -13.37 -36.48 32.76
N ASP A 964 -13.01 -37.74 32.51
CA ASP A 964 -11.61 -38.20 32.38
C ASP A 964 -10.89 -37.53 31.18
N ALA A 965 -11.61 -37.16 30.12
CA ALA A 965 -11.03 -36.39 29.01
C ALA A 965 -10.67 -34.97 29.48
N ARG A 966 -11.57 -34.35 30.24
CA ARG A 966 -11.40 -32.98 30.73
C ARG A 966 -10.31 -32.87 31.80
N GLU A 967 -10.14 -33.87 32.65
CA GLU A 967 -9.02 -33.91 33.62
C GLU A 967 -7.64 -33.93 32.93
N LYS A 968 -7.58 -34.45 31.70
CA LYS A 968 -6.35 -34.48 30.89
C LYS A 968 -6.17 -33.22 30.03
N LEU A 969 -7.12 -32.30 30.04
CA LEU A 969 -7.05 -31.05 29.27
C LEU A 969 -6.05 -30.11 29.94
N LEU A 970 -5.07 -29.64 29.19
CA LEU A 970 -4.03 -28.75 29.68
C LEU A 970 -4.40 -27.29 29.40
N VAL A 971 -4.86 -26.58 30.42
CA VAL A 971 -5.25 -25.15 30.32
C VAL A 971 -4.00 -24.28 30.34
N ASN A 972 -3.89 -23.34 29.40
CA ASN A 972 -2.76 -22.40 29.24
C ASN A 972 -1.37 -23.06 29.08
N PHE A 973 -1.32 -24.36 28.74
CA PHE A 973 -0.05 -25.05 28.51
C PHE A 973 0.40 -24.93 27.05
N ASP A 974 1.60 -24.37 26.85
CA ASP A 974 2.30 -24.38 25.55
C ASP A 974 3.78 -24.78 25.75
N PRO A 975 4.21 -25.97 25.29
CA PRO A 975 5.57 -26.46 25.50
C PRO A 975 6.62 -25.51 24.91
N THR A 976 6.32 -24.79 23.82
CA THR A 976 7.24 -23.84 23.22
C THR A 976 7.47 -22.63 24.13
N THR A 977 6.40 -22.08 24.73
CA THR A 977 6.50 -20.97 25.68
C THR A 977 7.34 -21.34 26.91
N TYR A 978 7.12 -22.53 27.49
CA TYR A 978 7.95 -23.03 28.60
C TYR A 978 9.41 -23.21 28.21
N PHE A 979 9.67 -23.83 27.05
CA PHE A 979 11.02 -24.00 26.52
C PHE A 979 11.76 -22.67 26.34
N LEU A 980 11.10 -21.67 25.74
CA LEU A 980 11.68 -20.34 25.54
C LEU A 980 11.97 -19.63 26.87
N ARG A 981 11.09 -19.77 27.86
CA ARG A 981 11.31 -19.26 29.21
C ARG A 981 12.54 -19.89 29.85
N ASP A 982 12.66 -21.20 29.78
CA ASP A 982 13.76 -21.94 30.39
C ASP A 982 15.09 -21.61 29.69
N LEU A 983 15.09 -21.46 28.36
CA LEU A 983 16.26 -20.95 27.61
C LEU A 983 16.63 -19.52 28.02
N LYS A 984 15.66 -18.62 28.18
CA LYS A 984 15.92 -17.25 28.60
C LYS A 984 16.51 -17.19 30.01
N CYS A 985 16.06 -18.07 30.92
CA CYS A 985 16.63 -18.19 32.26
C CYS A 985 18.06 -18.73 32.24
N ALA A 986 18.31 -19.83 31.49
CA ALA A 986 19.61 -20.48 31.44
C ALA A 986 20.69 -19.68 30.68
N PHE A 987 20.29 -18.92 29.65
CA PHE A 987 21.22 -18.29 28.70
C PHE A 987 20.96 -16.79 28.48
N SER A 988 20.38 -16.09 29.46
CA SER A 988 19.95 -14.69 29.37
C SER A 988 20.97 -13.70 28.78
N LYS A 989 22.28 -13.94 28.98
CA LYS A 989 23.38 -13.07 28.52
C LYS A 989 24.20 -13.66 27.37
N THR A 990 23.80 -14.82 26.83
CA THR A 990 24.60 -15.58 25.86
C THR A 990 24.12 -15.34 24.43
N PHE A 991 22.81 -15.40 24.22
CA PHE A 991 22.21 -15.20 22.90
C PHE A 991 20.87 -14.47 22.98
N LYS A 992 20.50 -13.83 21.87
CA LYS A 992 19.13 -13.37 21.64
C LYS A 992 18.32 -14.50 21.03
N LEU A 993 17.13 -14.71 21.59
CA LEU A 993 16.14 -15.68 21.14
C LEU A 993 15.18 -15.04 20.14
N TRP A 994 15.16 -15.55 18.91
CA TRP A 994 14.26 -15.13 17.84
C TRP A 994 13.23 -16.23 17.62
N TYR A 995 11.96 -15.98 17.92
CA TYR A 995 10.89 -16.97 17.72
C TYR A 995 9.62 -16.34 17.17
N GLY A 996 8.79 -17.17 16.53
CA GLY A 996 7.44 -16.85 16.09
C GLY A 996 6.40 -17.48 17.00
N SER A 997 5.54 -16.66 17.61
CA SER A 997 4.49 -17.11 18.54
C SER A 997 3.33 -17.84 17.87
N VAL A 998 3.13 -17.65 16.58
CA VAL A 998 2.02 -18.23 15.82
C VAL A 998 2.54 -19.35 14.95
N GLY A 999 2.57 -20.58 15.48
CA GLY A 999 2.98 -21.78 14.75
C GLY A 999 4.45 -21.78 14.35
N GLY A 1000 5.35 -21.18 15.14
CA GLY A 1000 6.79 -21.29 14.90
C GLY A 1000 7.31 -22.65 15.33
N ASP A 1001 7.93 -23.37 14.40
CA ASP A 1001 8.63 -24.65 14.63
C ASP A 1001 10.17 -24.50 14.61
N ALA A 1002 10.65 -23.26 14.57
CA ALA A 1002 12.07 -22.92 14.65
C ALA A 1002 12.33 -21.72 15.57
N VAL A 1003 13.50 -21.75 16.22
CA VAL A 1003 14.03 -20.66 17.06
C VAL A 1003 15.40 -20.27 16.54
N GLY A 1004 15.56 -19.03 16.11
CA GLY A 1004 16.86 -18.47 15.74
C GLY A 1004 17.61 -18.00 16.97
N LEU A 1005 18.94 -18.17 16.95
CA LEU A 1005 19.86 -17.69 17.98
C LEU A 1005 20.87 -16.73 17.33
N THR A 1006 21.12 -15.58 17.97
CA THR A 1006 22.28 -14.75 17.63
C THR A 1006 23.11 -14.48 18.86
N TRP A 1007 24.42 -14.68 18.77
CA TRP A 1007 25.35 -14.44 19.87
C TRP A 1007 25.31 -12.97 20.29
N GLU A 1008 25.32 -12.71 21.60
CA GLU A 1008 25.56 -11.36 22.09
C GLU A 1008 27.08 -11.08 22.11
N ASN A 1009 27.52 -10.01 21.42
CA ASN A 1009 28.95 -9.71 21.28
C ASN A 1009 29.63 -9.45 22.65
N PRO A 1010 30.75 -10.13 22.97
CA PRO A 1010 31.44 -9.98 24.24
C PRO A 1010 32.21 -8.66 24.40
N LYS A 1011 32.22 -7.70 23.46
CA LYS A 1011 32.86 -6.37 23.68
C LYS A 1011 32.17 -5.50 24.75
N LYS A 1012 31.02 -5.94 25.31
CA LYS A 1012 30.46 -5.40 26.55
C LYS A 1012 31.04 -6.04 27.83
N ARG A 1013 31.86 -7.09 27.71
CA ARG A 1013 32.72 -7.55 28.81
C ARG A 1013 33.76 -6.48 29.02
N GLY A 1014 33.76 -5.87 30.20
CA GLY A 1014 34.88 -5.06 30.65
C GLY A 1014 36.18 -5.84 30.42
N ARG A 1015 37.28 -5.13 30.19
CA ARG A 1015 38.62 -5.66 29.92
C ARG A 1015 39.19 -6.61 31.01
N GLU A 1016 38.40 -7.07 31.96
CA GLU A 1016 38.84 -7.83 33.13
C GLU A 1016 38.51 -9.32 33.09
N GLU A 1017 37.81 -9.84 32.07
CA GLU A 1017 37.58 -11.31 31.91
C GLU A 1017 38.17 -11.85 30.59
N ALA A 1018 39.42 -11.49 30.29
CA ALA A 1018 40.11 -11.99 29.10
C ALA A 1018 40.77 -13.38 29.28
N ASP A 1019 40.70 -14.00 30.47
CA ASP A 1019 41.43 -15.24 30.77
C ASP A 1019 40.59 -16.52 30.90
N GLU A 1020 39.27 -16.47 30.77
CA GLU A 1020 38.47 -17.70 30.65
C GLU A 1020 38.26 -18.05 29.18
N ALA A 1021 38.85 -19.18 28.76
CA ALA A 1021 38.60 -19.80 27.46
C ALA A 1021 37.09 -19.89 27.23
N ALA A 1022 36.56 -19.04 26.34
CA ALA A 1022 35.14 -19.04 26.04
C ALA A 1022 34.72 -20.46 25.60
N PRO A 1023 33.69 -21.06 26.22
CA PRO A 1023 33.29 -22.43 25.90
C PRO A 1023 33.01 -22.57 24.41
N GLU A 1024 33.40 -23.71 23.83
CA GLU A 1024 33.19 -23.98 22.40
C GLU A 1024 31.70 -23.79 22.07
N PRO A 1025 31.34 -23.04 21.00
CA PRO A 1025 29.94 -22.77 20.65
C PRO A 1025 29.08 -24.04 20.57
N THR A 1026 29.67 -25.16 20.17
CA THR A 1026 29.00 -26.46 20.10
C THR A 1026 28.65 -27.03 21.47
N SER A 1027 29.44 -26.77 22.53
CA SER A 1027 29.14 -27.21 23.90
C SER A 1027 27.90 -26.51 24.43
N ILE A 1028 27.85 -25.17 24.29
CA ILE A 1028 26.68 -24.37 24.70
C ILE A 1028 25.43 -24.83 23.94
N LEU A 1029 25.55 -25.08 22.63
CA LEU A 1029 24.42 -25.54 21.81
C LEU A 1029 23.95 -26.96 22.16
N LYS A 1030 24.79 -27.81 22.77
CA LYS A 1030 24.34 -29.10 23.32
C LYS A 1030 23.42 -28.90 24.52
N GLU A 1031 23.81 -28.04 25.45
CA GLU A 1031 23.00 -27.70 26.62
C GLU A 1031 21.64 -27.09 26.22
N VAL A 1032 21.63 -26.24 25.18
CA VAL A 1032 20.38 -25.72 24.58
C VAL A 1032 19.46 -26.86 24.12
N GLY A 1033 20.02 -27.88 23.48
CA GLY A 1033 19.26 -29.07 23.07
C GLY A 1033 18.73 -29.88 24.26
N ASP A 1034 19.50 -29.97 25.34
CA ASP A 1034 19.11 -30.70 26.56
C ASP A 1034 17.97 -30.01 27.32
N VAL A 1035 17.97 -28.66 27.39
CA VAL A 1035 16.85 -27.88 27.97
C VAL A 1035 15.52 -28.19 27.27
N GLY A 1036 15.56 -28.40 25.95
CA GLY A 1036 14.38 -28.68 25.13
C GLY A 1036 14.16 -30.16 24.83
N LYS A 1037 14.74 -31.08 25.61
CA LYS A 1037 14.66 -32.53 25.36
C LYS A 1037 13.21 -33.00 25.20
N GLY A 1038 12.93 -33.69 24.10
CA GLY A 1038 11.58 -34.17 23.76
C GLY A 1038 10.77 -33.21 22.90
N LEU A 1039 11.09 -31.91 22.88
CA LEU A 1039 10.52 -30.91 21.98
C LEU A 1039 11.46 -30.56 20.83
N VAL A 1040 12.77 -30.48 21.09
CA VAL A 1040 13.80 -30.16 20.09
C VAL A 1040 14.02 -31.33 19.14
N ARG A 1041 13.89 -31.06 17.83
CA ARG A 1041 14.22 -31.95 16.71
C ARG A 1041 15.70 -31.92 16.39
N GLY A 1042 16.28 -30.73 16.34
CA GLY A 1042 17.71 -30.58 16.12
C GLY A 1042 18.22 -29.18 16.39
N VAL A 1043 19.52 -29.06 16.68
CA VAL A 1043 20.21 -27.78 16.88
C VAL A 1043 21.32 -27.69 15.85
N TYR A 1044 21.32 -26.62 15.06
CA TYR A 1044 22.26 -26.39 13.97
C TYR A 1044 23.09 -25.14 14.25
N LEU A 1045 24.41 -25.27 14.14
CA LEU A 1045 25.33 -24.14 14.08
C LEU A 1045 25.45 -23.69 12.62
N VAL A 1046 24.89 -22.53 12.29
CA VAL A 1046 24.79 -21.99 10.93
C VAL A 1046 25.99 -21.10 10.60
N LYS A 1047 26.37 -20.22 11.53
CA LYS A 1047 27.56 -19.37 11.41
C LYS A 1047 28.46 -19.54 12.63
N ALA A 1048 29.76 -19.70 12.37
CA ALA A 1048 30.74 -19.60 13.44
C ALA A 1048 30.71 -18.18 14.04
N PRO A 1049 30.80 -18.03 15.38
CA PRO A 1049 30.85 -16.72 16.00
C PRO A 1049 32.01 -15.92 15.44
N LYS A 1050 31.75 -14.67 15.01
CA LYS A 1050 32.83 -13.72 14.73
C LYS A 1050 33.36 -13.21 16.06
N PHE A 1051 34.29 -13.92 16.67
CA PHE A 1051 35.16 -13.32 17.68
C PHE A 1051 36.08 -12.34 16.94
N GLN A 1052 35.77 -11.03 17.03
CA GLN A 1052 36.61 -9.96 16.48
C GLN A 1052 37.43 -9.28 17.56
#